data_AF-A0A2W7AZC0-F1
#
_entry.id   AF-A0A2W7AZC0-F1
#
_cell.length_a   1.000
_cell.length_b   1.000
_cell.length_c   1.000
_cell.angle_alpha   90.00
_cell.angle_beta   90.00
_cell.angle_gamma   90.00
#
_symmetry.space_group_name_H-M   'P 1'
#
loop_
_entity.id
_entity.type
_entity.pdbx_description
1 polymer ?
#
loop_
_entity_poly.entity_id
_entity_poly.type
_entity_poly.pdbx_seq_one_letter_code
_entity_poly.pdbx_strand_id
1 'polypeptide(L)'
;MTQASNPAQRSRAWFVRLLDALPRWLESVLGRTGQGGLTVMILVALVLSLPLVVTPLPLGQQFWLAVVLIGLGWALVQFEQRSQDSRLSEQLHLLLVWLSMVVTLRYLWYRTFSTLNFDGWLNSIFSLLLYAAELYAIATLLLAYFQTLKIRNRQSVSMAHVPLQQWPAVDIYIPTYNEDIEIVRKTVLATMAIEYPAGKKEVYVLDDGRKYPQRREELRQMCVDLGCYLMTRDNNDHAKAGNINHALIRTSGELVLILDCDHIPSRNILQETVGFFQKSTVSLVQTPHWFYNPDPFERNLLTQGKIPVGNELFYKILQKGNDFWNAAFFCGSAAVVRKSHLLEVGGIAVETVTEDCHTSLRLHGKGYETVYYDKIMVAGLAPEKFSSYVGQQVRWARGMAQILRLEWPIFNRTLTIPQRICYTSATTHFFFGFPRLMYAIAPIAFLVFGINSVRGLGLETLTYALPSILIALNANFIVHKGVRFSFWNEIFEYAMAFQDGLVTFMALINPKMGSFNVTDKGVQVSKRSFDWSSVQVLLIIGSFSLLSLVLVPYWIITDLQDADAVLINAVWCVVNVALLSAAVLVALEQPQLRQSHRLDRHLSATLFSGQNTLQGTTVDISETGARVRLLDWPNLPDVVDVELHGDTNSRVFLSARVLRVAPESDNAVVITLAFEHLTPAQYDDLILVLYSDVQQWYSQVRTNSDRPMESIRFLITSLLRVFYNPKASAPVPVFKQVAATAQIYSHGHYLDAFTYAINSRGLQAVLQHDHPLILHPEIFGPGEPVGLSVEVNGGEAVRIVAQLDKIDRSDQETRIELGFPKVLDVQQSDRIRVLMHDLPQPQVAPVH
;
A
#
# COMPACT_ATOMS: atom_id res chain seq x y z
N MET A 1 47.70 42.99 -2.46
CA MET A 1 46.84 42.52 -3.56
C MET A 1 45.51 42.06 -2.97
N THR A 2 44.51 42.92 -3.08
CA THR A 2 43.12 42.74 -2.63
C THR A 2 42.39 41.77 -3.55
N GLN A 3 42.03 40.59 -3.05
CA GLN A 3 41.11 39.69 -3.75
C GLN A 3 39.71 40.31 -3.75
N ALA A 4 39.27 40.72 -4.93
CA ALA A 4 37.91 41.21 -5.17
C ALA A 4 36.92 40.07 -4.89
N SER A 5 36.14 40.20 -3.82
CA SER A 5 35.01 39.31 -3.53
C SER A 5 33.98 39.44 -4.64
N ASN A 6 33.72 38.33 -5.33
CA ASN A 6 32.75 38.22 -6.42
C ASN A 6 31.33 38.65 -5.94
N PRO A 7 30.65 39.61 -6.59
CA PRO A 7 29.32 40.07 -6.17
C PRO A 7 28.28 38.95 -6.03
N ALA A 8 28.41 37.88 -6.83
CA ALA A 8 27.54 36.69 -6.79
C ALA A 8 27.70 35.84 -5.51
N GLN A 9 28.84 35.94 -4.83
CA GLN A 9 29.12 35.22 -3.58
C GLN A 9 28.56 35.98 -2.37
N ARG A 10 28.58 37.33 -2.41
CA ARG A 10 27.94 38.18 -1.39
C ARG A 10 26.41 38.12 -1.45
N SER A 11 25.82 38.06 -2.64
CA SER A 11 24.36 37.87 -2.80
C SER A 11 23.91 36.45 -2.43
N ARG A 12 24.75 35.41 -2.59
CA ARG A 12 24.46 34.10 -1.99
C ARG A 12 24.54 34.14 -0.46
N ALA A 13 25.55 34.79 0.11
CA ALA A 13 25.74 34.85 1.56
C ALA A 13 24.65 35.67 2.29
N TRP A 14 24.16 36.77 1.70
CA TRP A 14 23.07 37.55 2.31
C TRP A 14 21.75 36.77 2.30
N PHE A 15 21.46 36.07 1.21
CA PHE A 15 20.21 35.33 1.04
C PHE A 15 20.18 34.11 1.96
N VAL A 16 21.30 33.39 2.08
CA VAL A 16 21.48 32.31 3.06
C VAL A 16 21.38 32.85 4.50
N ARG A 17 22.00 34.00 4.82
CA ARG A 17 21.87 34.61 6.16
C ARG A 17 20.45 35.06 6.49
N LEU A 18 19.71 35.59 5.53
CA LEU A 18 18.30 35.97 5.71
C LEU A 18 17.44 34.73 5.93
N LEU A 19 17.65 33.68 5.12
CA LEU A 19 16.99 32.38 5.25
C LEU A 19 17.39 31.61 6.50
N ASP A 20 18.57 31.85 7.08
CA ASP A 20 19.00 31.28 8.36
C ASP A 20 18.56 32.12 9.56
N ALA A 21 18.25 33.41 9.37
CA ALA A 21 17.79 34.32 10.43
C ALA A 21 16.28 34.20 10.66
N LEU A 22 15.50 34.04 9.58
CA LEU A 22 14.04 33.86 9.65
C LEU A 22 13.62 32.67 10.54
N PRO A 23 14.25 31.48 10.43
CA PRO A 23 13.88 30.30 11.21
C PRO A 23 14.34 30.40 12.66
N ARG A 24 15.49 31.04 12.94
CA ARG A 24 15.94 31.32 14.32
C ARG A 24 15.03 32.33 15.03
N TRP A 25 14.52 33.33 14.30
CA TRP A 25 13.50 34.23 14.81
C TRP A 25 12.17 33.48 15.06
N LEU A 26 11.71 32.66 14.11
CA LEU A 26 10.55 31.78 14.30
C LEU A 26 10.72 30.85 15.50
N GLU A 27 11.90 30.28 15.74
CA GLU A 27 12.20 29.38 16.86
C GLU A 27 12.19 30.11 18.21
N SER A 28 12.71 31.35 18.27
CA SER A 28 12.60 32.22 19.45
C SER A 28 11.15 32.51 19.83
N VAL A 29 10.26 32.63 18.84
CA VAL A 29 8.85 32.99 19.07
C VAL A 29 7.98 31.74 19.26
N LEU A 30 8.11 30.71 18.42
CA LEU A 30 7.34 29.45 18.45
C LEU A 30 7.79 28.48 19.56
N GLY A 31 9.09 28.43 19.86
CA GLY A 31 9.65 27.48 20.83
C GLY A 31 9.28 27.77 22.29
N ARG A 32 8.80 28.99 22.59
CA ARG A 32 8.38 29.41 23.93
C ARG A 32 6.87 29.33 24.16
N THR A 33 6.09 29.04 23.12
CA THR A 33 4.63 29.11 23.17
C THR A 33 4.00 27.71 23.18
N GLY A 34 3.22 27.40 24.22
CA GLY A 34 2.31 26.24 24.20
C GLY A 34 1.22 26.38 23.12
N GLN A 35 0.30 25.41 23.01
CA GLN A 35 -0.75 25.36 21.98
C GLN A 35 -1.48 26.71 21.78
N GLY A 36 -1.79 27.43 22.86
CA GLY A 36 -2.45 28.74 22.79
C GLY A 36 -1.62 29.86 22.17
N GLY A 37 -0.30 29.87 22.35
CA GLY A 37 0.55 30.92 21.77
C GLY A 37 0.81 30.71 20.26
N LEU A 38 0.86 29.46 19.81
CA LEU A 38 0.89 29.13 18.38
C LEU A 38 -0.37 29.68 17.66
N THR A 39 -1.55 29.48 18.25
CA THR A 39 -2.81 29.99 17.70
C THR A 39 -2.82 31.52 17.57
N VAL A 40 -2.34 32.24 18.59
CA VAL A 40 -2.27 33.72 18.57
C VAL A 40 -1.33 34.21 17.47
N MET A 41 -0.17 33.59 17.29
CA MET A 41 0.75 33.95 16.21
C MET A 41 0.13 33.78 14.83
N ILE A 42 -0.57 32.66 14.59
CA ILE A 42 -1.24 32.39 13.32
C ILE A 42 -2.29 33.46 13.03
N LEU A 43 -3.09 33.84 14.03
CA LEU A 43 -4.10 34.89 13.88
C LEU A 43 -3.48 36.25 13.55
N VAL A 44 -2.40 36.64 14.22
CA VAL A 44 -1.68 37.88 13.94
C VAL A 44 -1.09 37.85 12.52
N ALA A 45 -0.46 36.75 12.12
CA ALA A 45 0.08 36.60 10.77
C ALA A 45 -1.01 36.72 9.69
N LEU A 46 -2.20 36.16 9.92
CA LEU A 46 -3.33 36.27 9.00
C LEU A 46 -3.84 37.70 8.87
N VAL A 47 -3.98 38.42 9.99
CA VAL A 47 -4.41 39.83 9.98
C VAL A 47 -3.41 40.71 9.22
N LEU A 48 -2.10 40.50 9.45
CA LEU A 48 -1.04 41.22 8.75
C LEU A 48 -0.98 40.89 7.25
N SER A 49 -1.44 39.70 6.85
CA SER A 49 -1.52 39.29 5.44
C SER A 49 -2.75 39.82 4.69
N LEU A 50 -3.74 40.43 5.37
CA LEU A 50 -4.98 40.89 4.73
C LEU A 50 -4.74 41.85 3.54
N PRO A 51 -3.80 42.82 3.60
CA PRO A 51 -3.49 43.66 2.43
C PRO A 51 -2.98 42.86 1.23
N LEU A 52 -2.22 41.78 1.44
CA LEU A 52 -1.72 40.91 0.36
C LEU A 52 -2.84 40.15 -0.34
N VAL A 53 -3.94 39.90 0.37
CA VAL A 53 -5.12 39.20 -0.15
C VAL A 53 -6.03 40.14 -0.94
N VAL A 54 -6.35 41.30 -0.37
CA VAL A 54 -7.46 42.14 -0.86
C VAL A 54 -7.01 43.17 -1.90
N THR A 55 -5.72 43.54 -1.94
CA THR A 55 -5.24 44.61 -2.84
C THR A 55 -5.41 44.22 -4.31
N PRO A 56 -6.23 44.94 -5.09
CA PRO A 56 -6.37 44.69 -6.52
C PRO A 56 -5.08 45.09 -7.22
N LEU A 57 -4.63 44.25 -8.16
CA LEU A 57 -3.45 44.53 -8.98
C LEU A 57 -3.83 44.52 -10.46
N PRO A 58 -3.25 45.42 -11.28
CA PRO A 58 -3.31 45.28 -12.73
C PRO A 58 -2.80 43.90 -13.18
N LEU A 59 -3.38 43.36 -14.24
CA LEU A 59 -3.07 42.01 -14.75
C LEU A 59 -1.57 41.75 -14.90
N GLY A 60 -0.81 42.68 -15.48
CA GLY A 60 0.64 42.53 -15.64
C GLY A 60 1.40 42.43 -14.31
N GLN A 61 0.97 43.17 -13.28
CA GLN A 61 1.59 43.10 -11.94
C GLN A 61 1.22 41.80 -11.23
N GLN A 62 -0.05 41.38 -11.32
CA GLN A 62 -0.49 40.08 -10.79
C GLN A 62 0.25 38.92 -11.45
N PHE A 63 0.48 38.97 -12.76
CA PHE A 63 1.25 37.96 -13.48
C PHE A 63 2.68 37.84 -12.96
N TRP A 64 3.40 38.95 -12.80
CA TRP A 64 4.76 38.91 -12.25
C TRP A 64 4.79 38.44 -10.80
N LEU A 65 3.82 38.86 -9.99
CA LEU A 65 3.66 38.36 -8.62
C LEU A 65 3.46 36.84 -8.62
N ALA A 66 2.58 36.31 -9.49
CA ALA A 66 2.35 34.89 -9.66
C ALA A 66 3.65 34.12 -9.97
N VAL A 67 4.42 34.59 -10.95
CA VAL A 67 5.70 33.99 -11.34
C VAL A 67 6.70 33.97 -10.18
N VAL A 68 6.83 35.10 -9.46
CA VAL A 68 7.76 35.21 -8.32
C VAL A 68 7.35 34.27 -7.19
N LEU A 69 6.06 34.19 -6.84
CA LEU A 69 5.57 33.32 -5.77
C LEU A 69 5.73 31.83 -6.10
N ILE A 70 5.45 31.44 -7.35
CA ILE A 70 5.68 30.07 -7.83
C ILE A 70 7.18 29.74 -7.78
N GLY A 71 8.04 30.63 -8.28
CA GLY A 71 9.49 30.45 -8.25
C GLY A 71 10.05 30.35 -6.82
N LEU A 72 9.53 31.16 -5.90
CA LEU A 72 9.86 31.08 -4.48
C LEU A 72 9.44 29.74 -3.87
N GLY A 73 8.20 29.32 -4.08
CA GLY A 73 7.71 28.03 -3.57
C GLY A 73 8.55 26.86 -4.07
N TRP A 74 8.88 26.85 -5.36
CA TRP A 74 9.77 25.85 -5.95
C TRP A 74 11.18 25.90 -5.35
N ALA A 75 11.77 27.09 -5.19
CA ALA A 75 13.10 27.24 -4.61
C ALA A 75 13.16 26.74 -3.15
N LEU A 76 12.12 26.98 -2.35
CA LEU A 76 12.02 26.50 -0.97
C LEU A 76 11.96 24.96 -0.91
N VAL A 77 11.19 24.31 -1.78
CA VAL A 77 11.16 22.84 -1.87
C VAL A 77 12.51 22.28 -2.31
N GLN A 78 13.15 22.88 -3.31
CA GLN A 78 14.49 22.46 -3.76
C GLN A 78 15.55 22.60 -2.66
N PHE A 79 15.43 23.64 -1.82
CA PHE A 79 16.30 23.83 -0.67
C PHE A 79 16.04 22.80 0.43
N GLU A 80 14.77 22.50 0.72
CA GLU A 80 14.39 21.45 1.67
C GLU A 80 14.93 20.08 1.25
N GLN A 81 14.79 19.71 -0.03
CA GLN A 81 15.27 18.42 -0.54
C GLN A 81 16.79 18.23 -0.43
N ARG A 82 17.56 19.32 -0.44
CA ARG A 82 19.03 19.29 -0.27
C ARG A 82 19.44 19.26 1.20
N SER A 83 18.54 19.62 2.09
CA SER A 83 18.80 19.71 3.52
C SER A 83 18.39 18.41 4.20
N GLN A 84 19.23 17.88 5.09
CA GLN A 84 18.91 16.69 5.88
C GLN A 84 18.35 17.03 7.27
N ASP A 85 18.18 18.32 7.58
CA ASP A 85 17.70 18.80 8.87
C ASP A 85 16.16 18.75 8.94
N SER A 86 15.64 17.90 9.83
CA SER A 86 14.20 17.73 10.06
C SER A 86 13.53 18.98 10.62
N ARG A 87 14.23 19.80 11.42
CA ARG A 87 13.67 21.03 11.97
C ARG A 87 13.49 22.09 10.88
N LEU A 88 14.48 22.21 10.01
CA LEU A 88 14.42 23.11 8.86
C LEU A 88 13.28 22.70 7.92
N SER A 89 13.09 21.40 7.69
CA SER A 89 11.96 20.88 6.89
C SER A 89 10.59 21.28 7.48
N GLU A 90 10.42 21.15 8.80
CA GLU A 90 9.20 21.61 9.50
C GLU A 90 8.97 23.12 9.34
N GLN A 91 10.02 23.93 9.47
CA GLN A 91 9.94 25.38 9.32
C GLN A 91 9.59 25.81 7.88
N LEU A 92 10.19 25.16 6.88
CA LEU A 92 9.90 25.41 5.47
C LEU A 92 8.47 24.98 5.12
N HIS A 93 7.99 23.88 5.69
CA HIS A 93 6.59 23.48 5.56
C HIS A 93 5.65 24.57 6.09
N LEU A 94 5.87 25.05 7.32
CA LEU A 94 5.04 26.10 7.92
C LEU A 94 5.06 27.41 7.11
N LEU A 95 6.22 27.80 6.57
CA LEU A 95 6.35 28.96 5.70
C LEU A 95 5.53 28.78 4.40
N LEU A 96 5.62 27.61 3.77
CA LEU A 96 4.85 27.30 2.56
C LEU A 96 3.35 27.19 2.83
N VAL A 97 2.94 26.67 3.99
CA VAL A 97 1.54 26.66 4.43
C VAL A 97 1.02 28.09 4.53
N TRP A 98 1.74 28.99 5.22
CA TRP A 98 1.35 30.39 5.32
C TRP A 98 1.28 31.06 3.94
N LEU A 99 2.29 30.87 3.10
CA LEU A 99 2.32 31.40 1.75
C LEU A 99 1.13 30.89 0.92
N SER A 100 0.86 29.59 0.98
CA SER A 100 -0.27 28.97 0.30
C SER A 100 -1.59 29.57 0.78
N MET A 101 -1.78 29.74 2.08
CA MET A 101 -3.00 30.34 2.63
C MET A 101 -3.22 31.76 2.10
N VAL A 102 -2.19 32.60 2.08
CA VAL A 102 -2.29 33.97 1.55
C VAL A 102 -2.69 33.97 0.08
N VAL A 103 -2.04 33.15 -0.73
CA VAL A 103 -2.27 33.09 -2.18
C VAL A 103 -3.63 32.47 -2.52
N THR A 104 -4.04 31.43 -1.79
CA THR A 104 -5.36 30.81 -1.93
C THR A 104 -6.48 31.76 -1.50
N LEU A 105 -6.31 32.52 -0.42
CA LEU A 105 -7.28 33.54 -0.01
C LEU A 105 -7.34 34.69 -1.02
N ARG A 106 -6.21 35.08 -1.63
CA ARG A 106 -6.18 36.06 -2.73
C ARG A 106 -6.95 35.55 -3.95
N TYR A 107 -6.76 34.28 -4.31
CA TYR A 107 -7.54 33.63 -5.36
C TYR A 107 -9.04 33.62 -5.02
N LEU A 108 -9.40 33.23 -3.80
CA LEU A 108 -10.79 33.21 -3.36
C LEU A 108 -11.43 34.59 -3.39
N TRP A 109 -10.71 35.63 -2.96
CA TRP A 109 -11.15 37.02 -3.04
C TRP A 109 -11.46 37.41 -4.49
N TYR A 110 -10.50 37.20 -5.40
CA TYR A 110 -10.68 37.44 -6.84
C TYR A 110 -11.86 36.63 -7.40
N ARG A 111 -11.95 35.34 -7.08
CA ARG A 111 -13.02 34.44 -7.53
C ARG A 111 -14.40 34.93 -7.10
N THR A 112 -14.52 35.44 -5.88
CA THR A 112 -15.78 35.88 -5.27
C THR A 112 -16.26 37.21 -5.84
N PHE A 113 -15.35 38.19 -5.97
CA PHE A 113 -15.75 39.57 -6.32
C PHE A 113 -15.63 39.90 -7.80
N SER A 114 -14.82 39.15 -8.57
CA SER A 114 -14.55 39.48 -9.98
C SER A 114 -15.14 38.50 -10.98
N THR A 115 -15.31 37.21 -10.62
CA THR A 115 -15.57 36.16 -11.62
C THR A 115 -16.85 35.35 -11.43
N LEU A 116 -17.68 35.62 -10.42
CA LEU A 116 -19.02 35.02 -10.35
C LEU A 116 -19.84 35.50 -11.55
N ASN A 117 -20.44 34.55 -12.28
CA ASN A 117 -21.22 34.83 -13.47
C ASN A 117 -22.71 34.68 -13.19
N PHE A 118 -23.45 35.77 -13.26
CA PHE A 118 -24.90 35.81 -13.08
C PHE A 118 -25.66 36.16 -14.37
N ASP A 119 -24.98 36.09 -15.52
CA ASP A 119 -25.54 36.41 -16.82
C ASP A 119 -26.39 35.23 -17.31
N GLY A 120 -27.62 35.15 -16.81
CA GLY A 120 -28.58 34.07 -17.10
C GLY A 120 -28.63 32.98 -16.02
N TRP A 121 -29.75 32.26 -15.96
CA TRP A 121 -30.00 31.30 -14.88
C TRP A 121 -29.09 30.07 -14.94
N LEU A 122 -28.77 29.55 -16.13
CA LEU A 122 -27.84 28.41 -16.29
C LEU A 122 -26.42 28.77 -15.87
N ASN A 123 -25.89 29.89 -16.36
CA ASN A 123 -24.57 30.40 -15.98
C ASN A 123 -24.48 30.65 -14.47
N SER A 124 -25.53 31.24 -13.88
CA SER A 124 -25.63 31.46 -12.43
C SER A 124 -25.51 30.16 -11.64
N ILE A 125 -26.28 29.13 -12.02
CA ILE A 125 -26.27 27.84 -11.32
C ILE A 125 -24.90 27.18 -11.43
N PHE A 126 -24.34 27.08 -12.64
CA PHE A 126 -23.04 26.44 -12.84
C PHE A 126 -21.89 27.24 -12.20
N SER A 127 -21.96 28.57 -12.20
CA SER A 127 -20.99 29.42 -11.50
C SER A 127 -21.02 29.19 -9.99
N LEU A 128 -22.21 29.09 -9.39
CA LEU A 128 -22.38 28.80 -7.95
C LEU A 128 -21.97 27.37 -7.60
N LEU A 129 -22.27 26.38 -8.44
CA LEU A 129 -21.86 24.98 -8.21
C LEU A 129 -20.34 24.83 -8.28
N LEU A 130 -19.69 25.45 -9.28
CA LEU A 130 -18.24 25.47 -9.39
C LEU A 130 -17.62 26.21 -8.19
N TYR A 131 -18.17 27.36 -7.80
CA TYR A 131 -17.71 28.10 -6.63
C TYR A 131 -17.86 27.28 -5.33
N ALA A 132 -18.96 26.54 -5.15
CA ALA A 132 -19.14 25.64 -4.01
C ALA A 132 -18.11 24.49 -3.99
N ALA A 133 -17.79 23.92 -5.15
CA ALA A 133 -16.75 22.91 -5.30
C ALA A 133 -15.36 23.47 -4.90
N GLU A 134 -15.04 24.69 -5.33
CA GLU A 134 -13.79 25.37 -4.97
C GLU A 134 -13.73 25.73 -3.49
N LEU A 135 -14.82 26.22 -2.91
CA LEU A 135 -14.92 26.48 -1.47
C LEU A 135 -14.68 25.21 -0.64
N TYR A 136 -15.24 24.08 -1.07
CA TYR A 136 -14.97 22.79 -0.43
C TYR A 136 -13.48 22.42 -0.50
N ALA A 137 -12.85 22.57 -1.67
CA ALA A 137 -11.43 22.26 -1.84
C ALA A 137 -10.54 23.15 -0.96
N ILE A 138 -10.86 24.45 -0.89
CA ILE A 138 -10.16 25.41 -0.02
C ILE A 138 -10.39 25.07 1.45
N ALA A 139 -11.62 24.77 1.87
CA ALA A 139 -11.91 24.37 3.24
C ALA A 139 -11.14 23.10 3.64
N THR A 140 -11.13 22.09 2.77
CA THR A 140 -10.38 20.84 2.99
C THR A 140 -8.88 21.09 3.08
N LEU A 141 -8.33 21.98 2.24
CA LEU A 141 -6.93 22.38 2.29
C LEU A 141 -6.58 23.02 3.64
N LEU A 142 -7.40 23.95 4.13
CA LEU A 142 -7.20 24.62 5.41
C LEU A 142 -7.29 23.63 6.60
N LEU A 143 -8.24 22.70 6.54
CA LEU A 143 -8.40 21.63 7.53
C LEU A 143 -7.18 20.69 7.54
N ALA A 144 -6.67 20.31 6.36
CA ALA A 144 -5.47 19.50 6.23
C ALA A 144 -4.24 20.23 6.78
N TYR A 145 -4.06 21.53 6.48
CA TYR A 145 -2.97 22.33 7.03
C TYR A 145 -3.02 22.38 8.55
N PHE A 146 -4.20 22.54 9.15
CA PHE A 146 -4.33 22.50 10.61
C PHE A 146 -3.84 21.18 11.20
N GLN A 147 -4.15 20.04 10.56
CA GLN A 147 -3.69 18.73 10.98
C GLN A 147 -2.18 18.55 10.80
N THR A 148 -1.58 19.16 9.79
CA THR A 148 -0.14 19.01 9.49
C THR A 148 0.75 20.10 10.11
N LEU A 149 0.19 21.07 10.85
CA LEU A 149 0.97 22.11 11.54
C LEU A 149 2.07 21.52 12.43
N LYS A 150 1.82 20.36 13.04
CA LYS A 150 2.81 19.63 13.80
C LYS A 150 2.52 18.13 13.80
N ILE A 151 3.52 17.35 13.42
CA ILE A 151 3.44 15.90 13.36
C ILE A 151 4.07 15.33 14.62
N ARG A 152 3.28 14.62 15.43
CA ARG A 152 3.78 14.01 16.67
C ARG A 152 4.36 12.63 16.40
N ASN A 153 5.66 12.47 16.67
CA ASN A 153 6.32 11.17 16.70
C ASN A 153 6.38 10.69 18.15
N ARG A 154 5.75 9.56 18.46
CA ARG A 154 5.81 8.94 19.78
C ARG A 154 6.83 7.81 19.80
N GLN A 155 7.46 7.65 20.95
CA GLN A 155 8.26 6.48 21.28
C GLN A 155 7.46 5.58 22.20
N SER A 156 7.80 4.29 22.18
CA SER A 156 7.23 3.31 23.09
C SER A 156 7.53 3.67 24.54
N VAL A 157 6.60 3.34 25.44
CA VAL A 157 6.76 3.55 26.89
C VAL A 157 7.07 2.20 27.51
N SER A 158 8.31 2.00 27.95
CA SER A 158 8.73 0.74 28.52
C SER A 158 8.07 0.46 29.87
N MET A 159 7.53 -0.75 30.00
CA MET A 159 7.00 -1.28 31.26
C MET A 159 8.05 -2.02 32.09
N ALA A 160 9.32 -2.05 31.68
CA ALA A 160 10.38 -2.80 32.36
C ALA A 160 10.60 -2.39 33.82
N HIS A 161 10.27 -1.14 34.16
CA HIS A 161 10.38 -0.61 35.52
C HIS A 161 9.18 -0.99 36.43
N VAL A 162 8.11 -1.53 35.85
CA VAL A 162 6.89 -1.93 36.57
C VAL A 162 6.93 -3.45 36.79
N PRO A 163 6.79 -3.95 38.04
CA PRO A 163 6.75 -5.38 38.32
C PRO A 163 5.66 -6.09 37.49
N LEU A 164 5.96 -7.28 36.96
CA LEU A 164 5.07 -8.03 36.07
C LEU A 164 3.66 -8.26 36.65
N GLN A 165 3.55 -8.37 37.98
CA GLN A 165 2.27 -8.55 38.67
C GLN A 165 1.34 -7.32 38.53
N GLN A 166 1.93 -6.13 38.39
CA GLN A 166 1.23 -4.84 38.24
C GLN A 166 0.91 -4.52 36.77
N TRP A 167 1.34 -5.35 35.82
CA TRP A 167 0.92 -5.18 34.43
C TRP A 167 -0.59 -5.40 34.30
N PRO A 168 -1.30 -4.59 33.50
CA PRO A 168 -2.76 -4.71 33.38
C PRO A 168 -3.14 -6.04 32.74
N ALA A 169 -4.25 -6.64 33.16
CA ALA A 169 -4.82 -7.77 32.41
C ALA A 169 -5.40 -7.29 31.06
N VAL A 170 -5.21 -8.06 29.99
CA VAL A 170 -5.64 -7.70 28.63
C VAL A 170 -6.53 -8.79 28.04
N ASP A 171 -7.77 -8.44 27.69
CA ASP A 171 -8.61 -9.31 26.85
C ASP A 171 -8.34 -8.99 25.37
N ILE A 172 -8.25 -10.00 24.52
CA ILE A 172 -8.03 -9.83 23.08
C ILE A 172 -9.27 -10.31 22.33
N TYR A 173 -9.89 -9.42 21.56
CA TYR A 173 -11.13 -9.69 20.84
C TYR A 173 -10.87 -9.78 19.34
N ILE A 174 -11.32 -10.90 18.75
CA ILE A 174 -11.24 -11.19 17.33
C ILE A 174 -12.66 -11.42 16.79
N PRO A 175 -13.39 -10.37 16.37
CA PRO A 175 -14.73 -10.53 15.83
C PRO A 175 -14.70 -11.10 14.42
N THR A 176 -15.65 -11.99 14.12
CA THR A 176 -15.78 -12.63 12.81
C THR A 176 -17.26 -12.88 12.46
N TYR A 177 -17.58 -12.93 11.17
CA TYR A 177 -18.94 -13.15 10.66
C TYR A 177 -18.99 -14.26 9.60
N ASN A 178 -18.28 -14.11 8.47
CA ASN A 178 -18.30 -15.05 7.35
C ASN A 178 -16.90 -15.42 6.83
N GLU A 179 -15.84 -14.93 7.46
CA GLU A 179 -14.46 -15.15 7.00
C GLU A 179 -14.05 -16.61 7.10
N ASP A 180 -13.23 -17.10 6.18
CA ASP A 180 -12.75 -18.48 6.22
C ASP A 180 -12.01 -18.80 7.53
N ILE A 181 -12.15 -20.03 8.02
CA ILE A 181 -11.49 -20.47 9.25
C ILE A 181 -9.97 -20.39 9.14
N GLU A 182 -9.40 -20.60 7.96
CA GLU A 182 -7.96 -20.44 7.75
C GLU A 182 -7.50 -18.99 8.02
N ILE A 183 -8.32 -18.00 7.64
CA ILE A 183 -8.04 -16.58 7.91
C ILE A 183 -8.10 -16.33 9.43
N VAL A 184 -9.16 -16.81 10.09
CA VAL A 184 -9.33 -16.64 11.54
C VAL A 184 -8.20 -17.36 12.31
N ARG A 185 -7.83 -18.57 11.90
CA ARG A 185 -6.78 -19.39 12.53
C ARG A 185 -5.45 -18.65 12.56
N LYS A 186 -5.01 -18.04 11.45
CA LYS A 186 -3.75 -17.28 11.37
C LYS A 186 -3.69 -16.18 12.42
N THR A 187 -4.76 -15.41 12.54
CA THR A 187 -4.86 -14.29 13.49
C THR A 187 -4.90 -14.79 14.94
N VAL A 188 -5.68 -15.84 15.22
CA VAL A 188 -5.76 -16.45 16.57
C VAL A 188 -4.39 -17.01 16.97
N LEU A 189 -3.73 -17.77 16.09
CA LEU A 189 -2.41 -18.35 16.34
C LEU A 189 -1.37 -17.28 16.70
N ALA A 190 -1.27 -16.22 15.90
CA ALA A 190 -0.37 -15.10 16.18
C ALA A 190 -0.73 -14.37 17.48
N THR A 191 -2.02 -14.27 17.81
CA THR A 191 -2.50 -13.67 19.06
C THR A 191 -2.10 -14.52 20.28
N MET A 192 -2.19 -15.85 20.17
CA MET A 192 -1.70 -16.78 21.19
C MET A 192 -0.18 -16.65 21.38
N ALA A 193 0.57 -16.30 20.34
CA ALA A 193 2.01 -16.08 20.41
C ALA A 193 2.47 -14.72 20.97
N ILE A 194 1.54 -13.77 21.23
CA ILE A 194 1.88 -12.46 21.82
C ILE A 194 2.64 -12.62 23.14
N GLU A 195 3.76 -11.93 23.30
CA GLU A 195 4.58 -12.02 24.49
C GLU A 195 4.05 -11.11 25.60
N TYR A 196 3.42 -11.72 26.60
CA TYR A 196 2.84 -11.04 27.76
C TYR A 196 2.94 -11.93 29.00
N PRO A 197 2.90 -11.37 30.23
CA PRO A 197 2.96 -12.19 31.44
C PRO A 197 1.89 -13.29 31.46
N ALA A 198 2.26 -14.48 31.93
CA ALA A 198 1.35 -15.62 32.02
C ALA A 198 0.12 -15.28 32.87
N GLY A 199 -1.08 -15.67 32.41
CA GLY A 199 -2.35 -15.38 33.08
C GLY A 199 -2.79 -13.91 33.04
N LYS A 200 -2.11 -13.04 32.28
CA LYS A 200 -2.50 -11.62 32.10
C LYS A 200 -3.07 -11.32 30.71
N LYS A 201 -3.22 -12.32 29.85
CA LYS A 201 -3.89 -12.18 28.56
C LYS A 201 -4.89 -13.32 28.33
N GLU A 202 -6.05 -13.00 27.77
CA GLU A 202 -7.08 -13.97 27.40
C GLU A 202 -7.58 -13.66 25.98
N VAL A 203 -7.76 -14.69 25.15
CA VAL A 203 -8.09 -14.52 23.73
C VAL A 203 -9.51 -15.02 23.44
N TYR A 204 -10.32 -14.15 22.84
CA TYR A 204 -11.73 -14.40 22.54
C TYR A 204 -12.01 -14.22 21.04
N VAL A 205 -12.45 -15.30 20.38
CA VAL A 205 -13.05 -15.25 19.04
C VAL A 205 -14.53 -14.94 19.20
N LEU A 206 -14.98 -13.81 18.65
CA LEU A 206 -16.36 -13.35 18.78
C LEU A 206 -17.13 -13.65 17.49
N ASP A 207 -17.91 -14.74 17.45
CA ASP A 207 -18.58 -15.19 16.23
C ASP A 207 -20.05 -14.73 16.12
N ASP A 208 -20.31 -13.88 15.12
CA ASP A 208 -21.64 -13.44 14.69
C ASP A 208 -22.19 -14.28 13.51
N GLY A 209 -21.44 -15.26 13.03
CA GLY A 209 -21.73 -16.09 11.86
C GLY A 209 -22.85 -17.13 12.04
N ARG A 210 -23.94 -16.81 12.75
CA ARG A 210 -25.03 -17.76 13.11
C ARG A 210 -25.66 -18.48 11.91
N LYS A 211 -25.55 -17.90 10.71
CA LYS A 211 -26.07 -18.48 9.46
C LYS A 211 -25.19 -19.60 8.91
N TYR A 212 -24.01 -19.80 9.48
CA TYR A 212 -22.99 -20.77 9.06
C TYR A 212 -22.70 -21.75 10.22
N PRO A 213 -23.65 -22.64 10.58
CA PRO A 213 -23.53 -23.52 11.75
C PRO A 213 -22.34 -24.47 11.66
N GLN A 214 -22.03 -24.98 10.46
CA GLN A 214 -20.87 -25.85 10.24
C GLN A 214 -19.56 -25.10 10.56
N ARG A 215 -19.39 -23.91 9.98
CA ARG A 215 -18.25 -23.03 10.26
C ARG A 215 -18.10 -22.72 11.74
N ARG A 216 -19.21 -22.48 12.45
CA ARG A 216 -19.20 -22.22 13.90
C ARG A 216 -18.66 -23.41 14.70
N GLU A 217 -18.95 -24.63 14.28
CA GLU A 217 -18.40 -25.82 14.93
C GLU A 217 -16.91 -26.01 14.64
N GLU A 218 -16.50 -25.74 13.39
CA GLU A 218 -15.07 -25.74 13.03
C GLU A 218 -14.29 -24.65 13.80
N LEU A 219 -14.88 -23.46 13.99
CA LEU A 219 -14.32 -22.43 14.86
C LEU A 219 -14.22 -22.88 16.31
N ARG A 220 -15.23 -23.60 16.82
CA ARG A 220 -15.21 -24.16 18.19
C ARG A 220 -14.05 -25.12 18.35
N GLN A 221 -13.87 -26.04 17.41
CA GLN A 221 -12.77 -27.00 17.44
C GLN A 221 -11.42 -26.28 17.39
N MET A 222 -11.25 -25.33 16.47
CA MET A 222 -10.04 -24.50 16.38
C MET A 222 -9.74 -23.77 17.69
N CYS A 223 -10.76 -23.21 18.36
CA CYS A 223 -10.56 -22.53 19.64
C CYS A 223 -10.10 -23.49 20.74
N VAL A 224 -10.64 -24.71 20.78
CA VAL A 224 -10.21 -25.78 21.69
C VAL A 224 -8.75 -26.17 21.40
N ASP A 225 -8.41 -26.38 20.13
CA ASP A 225 -7.07 -26.81 19.70
C ASP A 225 -5.99 -25.75 20.03
N LEU A 226 -6.32 -24.46 19.87
CA LEU A 226 -5.40 -23.35 20.12
C LEU A 226 -5.44 -22.83 21.56
N GLY A 227 -6.39 -23.28 22.39
CA GLY A 227 -6.52 -22.84 23.78
C GLY A 227 -7.08 -21.43 23.96
N CYS A 228 -8.03 -21.01 23.11
CA CYS A 228 -8.75 -19.74 23.22
C CYS A 228 -10.27 -19.94 23.36
N TYR A 229 -11.02 -18.85 23.60
CA TYR A 229 -12.47 -18.93 23.84
C TYR A 229 -13.28 -18.53 22.62
N LEU A 230 -14.27 -19.34 22.26
CA LEU A 230 -15.32 -18.94 21.33
C LEU A 230 -16.48 -18.29 22.10
N MET A 231 -16.83 -17.04 21.75
CA MET A 231 -18.00 -16.35 22.28
C MET A 231 -19.02 -16.11 21.16
N THR A 232 -20.27 -16.43 21.44
CA THR A 232 -21.41 -16.22 20.53
C THR A 232 -22.52 -15.47 21.23
N ARG A 233 -23.48 -14.96 20.45
CA ARG A 233 -24.71 -14.33 20.95
C ARG A 233 -25.93 -14.75 20.12
N ASP A 234 -27.12 -14.53 20.67
CA ASP A 234 -28.38 -15.02 20.11
C ASP A 234 -29.02 -14.07 19.07
N ASN A 235 -28.45 -12.87 18.88
CA ASN A 235 -28.87 -11.85 17.92
C ASN A 235 -27.68 -11.32 17.10
N ASN A 236 -27.93 -10.54 16.05
CA ASN A 236 -26.91 -9.87 15.24
C ASN A 236 -27.05 -8.34 15.30
N ASP A 237 -27.63 -7.83 16.39
CA ASP A 237 -27.92 -6.40 16.53
C ASP A 237 -26.62 -5.60 16.50
N HIS A 238 -26.59 -4.50 15.75
CA HIS A 238 -25.43 -3.61 15.65
C HIS A 238 -24.11 -4.26 15.18
N ALA A 239 -24.18 -5.41 14.47
CA ALA A 239 -23.03 -6.07 13.83
C ALA A 239 -21.79 -6.16 14.74
N LYS A 240 -20.60 -5.79 14.24
CA LYS A 240 -19.32 -5.84 14.96
C LYS A 240 -19.35 -5.06 16.28
N ALA A 241 -19.93 -3.86 16.30
CA ALA A 241 -20.04 -3.05 17.51
C ALA A 241 -20.83 -3.78 18.61
N GLY A 242 -21.98 -4.35 18.24
CA GLY A 242 -22.82 -5.14 19.16
C GLY A 242 -22.12 -6.39 19.67
N ASN A 243 -21.36 -7.07 18.81
CA ASN A 243 -20.58 -8.26 19.16
C ASN A 243 -19.48 -7.93 20.19
N ILE A 244 -18.72 -6.85 19.96
CA ILE A 244 -17.71 -6.37 20.92
C ILE A 244 -18.37 -5.94 22.24
N ASN A 245 -19.47 -5.20 22.20
CA ASN A 245 -20.19 -4.78 23.41
C ASN A 245 -20.72 -5.96 24.23
N HIS A 246 -21.17 -7.02 23.56
CA HIS A 246 -21.58 -8.25 24.23
C HIS A 246 -20.42 -8.91 24.99
N ALA A 247 -19.21 -8.89 24.43
CA ALA A 247 -18.01 -9.41 25.09
C ALA A 247 -17.54 -8.51 26.23
N LEU A 248 -17.56 -7.18 26.04
CA LEU A 248 -17.10 -6.20 27.03
C LEU A 248 -17.72 -6.42 28.42
N ILE A 249 -19.00 -6.74 28.51
CA ILE A 249 -19.67 -6.94 29.81
C ILE A 249 -19.46 -8.34 30.42
N ARG A 250 -18.81 -9.27 29.71
CA ARG A 250 -18.65 -10.68 30.11
C ARG A 250 -17.22 -11.12 30.40
N THR A 251 -16.23 -10.34 29.98
CA THR A 251 -14.81 -10.64 30.25
C THR A 251 -14.27 -9.76 31.38
N SER A 252 -13.01 -9.91 31.78
CA SER A 252 -12.47 -9.28 33.01
C SER A 252 -11.20 -8.43 32.83
N GLY A 253 -10.60 -8.39 31.65
CA GLY A 253 -9.41 -7.60 31.35
C GLY A 253 -9.61 -6.10 31.59
N GLU A 254 -8.56 -5.44 32.09
CA GLU A 254 -8.54 -3.99 32.32
C GLU A 254 -8.40 -3.21 31.01
N LEU A 255 -7.60 -3.77 30.10
CA LEU A 255 -7.44 -3.31 28.73
C LEU A 255 -8.05 -4.35 27.78
N VAL A 256 -8.44 -3.89 26.59
CA VAL A 256 -8.90 -4.75 25.51
C VAL A 256 -8.10 -4.46 24.25
N LEU A 257 -7.53 -5.48 23.61
CA LEU A 257 -6.98 -5.37 22.26
C LEU A 257 -8.04 -5.83 21.26
N ILE A 258 -8.40 -4.98 20.31
CA ILE A 258 -9.38 -5.30 19.27
C ILE A 258 -8.64 -5.52 17.95
N LEU A 259 -8.81 -6.71 17.36
CA LEU A 259 -8.22 -7.11 16.09
C LEU A 259 -9.30 -7.65 15.16
N ASP A 260 -9.38 -7.15 13.94
CA ASP A 260 -10.13 -7.83 12.88
C ASP A 260 -9.56 -9.23 12.63
N CYS A 261 -10.41 -10.17 12.21
CA CYS A 261 -9.99 -11.57 12.06
C CYS A 261 -8.96 -11.81 10.94
N ASP A 262 -8.72 -10.84 10.07
CA ASP A 262 -7.69 -10.83 9.03
C ASP A 262 -6.48 -9.95 9.40
N HIS A 263 -6.40 -9.45 10.62
CA HIS A 263 -5.34 -8.57 11.11
C HIS A 263 -4.40 -9.33 12.07
N ILE A 264 -3.38 -9.95 11.49
CA ILE A 264 -2.43 -10.82 12.20
C ILE A 264 -1.43 -9.98 13.02
N PRO A 265 -1.41 -10.07 14.36
CA PRO A 265 -0.56 -9.23 15.20
C PRO A 265 0.90 -9.71 15.30
N SER A 266 1.83 -8.77 15.50
CA SER A 266 3.19 -9.05 15.91
C SER A 266 3.25 -9.45 17.39
N ARG A 267 4.24 -10.27 17.74
CA ARG A 267 4.40 -10.81 19.11
C ARG A 267 4.54 -9.73 20.19
N ASN A 268 5.13 -8.59 19.85
CA ASN A 268 5.44 -7.50 20.77
C ASN A 268 4.33 -6.44 20.92
N ILE A 269 3.18 -6.59 20.24
CA ILE A 269 2.15 -5.54 20.18
C ILE A 269 1.72 -5.02 21.56
N LEU A 270 1.56 -5.90 22.56
CA LEU A 270 1.18 -5.47 23.91
C LEU A 270 2.33 -4.78 24.65
N GLN A 271 3.57 -5.31 24.56
CA GLN A 271 4.74 -4.69 25.20
C GLN A 271 4.97 -3.26 24.72
N GLU A 272 4.67 -2.99 23.45
CA GLU A 272 4.86 -1.69 22.81
C GLU A 272 3.72 -0.70 23.06
N THR A 273 2.55 -1.16 23.52
CA THR A 273 1.33 -0.33 23.62
C THR A 273 0.82 -0.14 25.04
N VAL A 274 0.93 -1.13 25.92
CA VAL A 274 0.32 -1.04 27.27
C VAL A 274 0.97 0.04 28.14
N GLY A 275 2.23 0.40 27.89
CA GLY A 275 2.93 1.44 28.63
C GLY A 275 2.30 2.83 28.53
N PHE A 276 1.60 3.14 27.43
CA PHE A 276 0.90 4.42 27.30
C PHE A 276 -0.24 4.59 28.32
N PHE A 277 -0.81 3.48 28.81
CA PHE A 277 -1.90 3.48 29.79
C PHE A 277 -1.45 3.74 31.23
N GLN A 278 -0.14 3.92 31.49
CA GLN A 278 0.33 4.48 32.76
C GLN A 278 -0.27 5.86 33.02
N LYS A 279 -0.56 6.62 31.96
CA LYS A 279 -1.36 7.83 32.07
C LYS A 279 -2.83 7.44 32.17
N SER A 280 -3.44 7.73 33.33
CA SER A 280 -4.83 7.36 33.62
C SER A 280 -5.84 7.96 32.63
N THR A 281 -5.55 9.13 32.04
CA THR A 281 -6.44 9.77 31.05
C THR A 281 -6.44 9.09 29.68
N VAL A 282 -5.44 8.25 29.37
CA VAL A 282 -5.38 7.54 28.09
C VAL A 282 -6.43 6.45 28.04
N SER A 283 -7.33 6.56 27.06
CA SER A 283 -8.42 5.60 26.80
C SER A 283 -8.13 4.66 25.64
N LEU A 284 -7.26 5.05 24.69
CA LEU A 284 -7.05 4.33 23.43
C LEU A 284 -5.61 4.53 22.95
N VAL A 285 -5.02 3.45 22.45
CA VAL A 285 -3.76 3.45 21.68
C VAL A 285 -4.05 2.81 20.33
N GLN A 286 -3.96 3.57 19.25
CA GLN A 286 -4.14 3.12 17.87
C GLN A 286 -2.79 2.91 17.19
N THR A 287 -2.64 1.81 16.46
CA THR A 287 -1.45 1.51 15.64
C THR A 287 -1.82 1.49 14.15
N PRO A 288 -0.88 1.72 13.22
CA PRO A 288 -1.16 1.66 11.78
C PRO A 288 -1.75 0.32 11.33
N HIS A 289 -2.58 0.37 10.29
CA HIS A 289 -2.94 -0.82 9.51
C HIS A 289 -2.03 -0.93 8.30
N TRP A 290 -1.37 -2.07 8.17
CA TRP A 290 -0.59 -2.40 6.99
C TRP A 290 -1.16 -3.64 6.34
N PHE A 291 -1.22 -3.63 5.01
CA PHE A 291 -1.75 -4.74 4.22
C PHE A 291 -0.62 -5.39 3.44
N TYR A 292 -0.55 -6.72 3.50
CA TYR A 292 0.53 -7.47 2.87
C TYR A 292 0.23 -7.88 1.42
N ASN A 293 -1.02 -7.79 1.00
CA ASN A 293 -1.44 -7.95 -0.39
C ASN A 293 -1.66 -6.57 -1.05
N PRO A 294 -1.42 -6.46 -2.37
CA PRO A 294 -1.68 -5.24 -3.10
C PRO A 294 -3.17 -4.93 -3.15
N ASP A 295 -3.52 -3.65 -2.99
CA ASP A 295 -4.88 -3.19 -3.24
C ASP A 295 -5.22 -3.22 -4.75
N PRO A 296 -6.50 -3.02 -5.14
CA PRO A 296 -6.88 -3.04 -6.55
C PRO A 296 -6.20 -1.96 -7.38
N PHE A 297 -5.81 -0.81 -6.81
CA PHE A 297 -5.10 0.24 -7.55
C PHE A 297 -3.68 -0.21 -7.89
N GLU A 298 -2.95 -0.75 -6.91
CA GLU A 298 -1.61 -1.29 -7.12
C GLU A 298 -1.63 -2.44 -8.12
N ARG A 299 -2.54 -3.41 -7.92
CA ARG A 299 -2.62 -4.59 -8.78
C ARG A 299 -3.06 -4.23 -10.19
N ASN A 300 -4.17 -3.50 -10.34
CA ASN A 300 -4.80 -3.32 -11.64
C ASN A 300 -4.04 -2.31 -12.52
N LEU A 301 -3.40 -1.31 -11.89
CA LEU A 301 -2.51 -0.38 -12.59
C LEU A 301 -1.05 -0.89 -12.68
N LEU A 302 -0.76 -2.08 -12.16
CA LEU A 302 0.57 -2.71 -12.18
C LEU A 302 1.67 -1.78 -11.65
N THR A 303 1.45 -1.16 -10.49
CA THR A 303 2.44 -0.21 -9.92
C THR A 303 3.60 -0.92 -9.23
N GLN A 304 3.46 -2.20 -8.88
CA GLN A 304 4.51 -3.07 -8.30
C GLN A 304 5.12 -2.46 -7.02
N GLY A 305 4.29 -1.98 -6.11
CA GLY A 305 4.72 -1.35 -4.86
C GLY A 305 5.45 -0.02 -5.02
N LYS A 306 5.63 0.52 -6.25
CA LYS A 306 6.33 1.80 -6.47
C LYS A 306 5.54 3.01 -5.99
N ILE A 307 4.21 2.90 -6.02
CA ILE A 307 3.29 3.95 -5.59
C ILE A 307 2.76 3.59 -4.20
N PRO A 308 2.78 4.52 -3.24
CA PRO A 308 2.16 4.32 -1.93
C PRO A 308 0.67 3.98 -2.05
N VAL A 309 0.22 3.06 -1.19
CA VAL A 309 -1.21 2.73 -1.11
C VAL A 309 -1.98 3.87 -0.42
N GLY A 310 -3.27 4.01 -0.75
CA GLY A 310 -4.04 5.21 -0.38
C GLY A 310 -4.12 5.49 1.13
N ASN A 311 -4.08 4.46 1.98
CA ASN A 311 -4.15 4.60 3.43
C ASN A 311 -2.83 5.05 4.09
N GLU A 312 -1.69 5.03 3.38
CA GLU A 312 -0.39 5.42 3.94
C GLU A 312 -0.39 6.89 4.39
N LEU A 313 -0.99 7.80 3.60
CA LEU A 313 -1.11 9.21 4.00
C LEU A 313 -1.83 9.35 5.35
N PHE A 314 -2.92 8.61 5.52
CA PHE A 314 -3.74 8.68 6.72
C PHE A 314 -2.97 8.21 7.96
N TYR A 315 -2.35 7.04 7.89
CA TYR A 315 -1.62 6.47 9.02
C TYR A 315 -0.29 7.18 9.30
N LYS A 316 0.50 7.49 8.27
CA LYS A 316 1.85 8.02 8.44
C LYS A 316 1.90 9.53 8.67
N ILE A 317 0.85 10.27 8.36
CA ILE A 317 0.83 11.74 8.49
C ILE A 317 -0.39 12.20 9.29
N LEU A 318 -1.61 11.93 8.81
CA LEU A 318 -2.81 12.55 9.38
C LEU A 318 -3.10 12.10 10.81
N GLN A 319 -2.96 10.81 11.14
CA GLN A 319 -3.16 10.31 12.49
C GLN A 319 -2.14 10.89 13.50
N LYS A 320 -0.89 11.10 13.07
CA LYS A 320 0.15 11.75 13.91
C LYS A 320 -0.11 13.24 14.10
N GLY A 321 -0.64 13.90 13.07
CA GLY A 321 -1.13 15.28 13.17
C GLY A 321 -2.31 15.40 14.13
N ASN A 322 -3.27 14.47 14.04
CA ASN A 322 -4.39 14.39 14.96
C ASN A 322 -3.96 14.07 16.40
N ASP A 323 -2.97 13.20 16.60
CA ASP A 323 -2.39 12.88 17.92
C ASP A 323 -1.72 14.08 18.60
N PHE A 324 -1.19 15.04 17.82
CA PHE A 324 -0.72 16.30 18.37
C PHE A 324 -1.85 17.11 19.02
N TRP A 325 -3.05 17.04 18.44
CA TRP A 325 -4.26 17.75 18.89
C TRP A 325 -5.15 16.92 19.82
N ASN A 326 -4.70 15.76 20.29
CA ASN A 326 -5.51 14.79 21.04
C ASN A 326 -6.82 14.45 20.31
N ALA A 327 -6.71 14.14 19.02
CA ALA A 327 -7.83 13.84 18.14
C ALA A 327 -7.59 12.58 17.29
N ALA A 328 -6.55 11.79 17.61
CA ALA A 328 -6.34 10.51 16.95
C ALA A 328 -7.50 9.57 17.29
N PHE A 329 -8.06 8.91 16.29
CA PHE A 329 -9.26 8.10 16.49
C PHE A 329 -9.05 6.64 16.14
N PHE A 330 -9.81 5.79 16.80
CA PHE A 330 -9.90 4.36 16.61
C PHE A 330 -10.32 4.03 15.18
N CYS A 331 -9.61 3.11 14.55
CA CYS A 331 -9.83 2.67 13.18
C CYS A 331 -10.40 1.24 13.10
N GLY A 332 -11.09 0.80 14.16
CA GLY A 332 -11.82 -0.47 14.17
C GLY A 332 -10.97 -1.70 14.51
N SER A 333 -9.65 -1.63 14.39
CA SER A 333 -8.73 -2.74 14.64
C SER A 333 -7.33 -2.23 14.98
N ALA A 334 -6.44 -3.13 15.40
CA ALA A 334 -5.06 -2.81 15.80
C ALA A 334 -5.02 -1.70 16.85
N ALA A 335 -5.88 -1.83 17.86
CA ALA A 335 -5.99 -0.83 18.92
C ALA A 335 -6.20 -1.47 20.28
N VAL A 336 -5.52 -0.91 21.28
CA VAL A 336 -5.74 -1.23 22.69
C VAL A 336 -6.62 -0.14 23.29
N VAL A 337 -7.62 -0.53 24.06
CA VAL A 337 -8.57 0.39 24.70
C VAL A 337 -8.66 0.10 26.20
N ARG A 338 -8.86 1.15 27.00
CA ARG A 338 -9.17 1.00 28.41
C ARG A 338 -10.63 0.66 28.57
N LYS A 339 -10.91 -0.52 29.15
CA LYS A 339 -12.27 -1.05 29.25
C LYS A 339 -13.20 -0.16 30.06
N SER A 340 -12.74 0.37 31.20
CA SER A 340 -13.54 1.25 32.05
C SER A 340 -14.03 2.48 31.31
N HIS A 341 -13.16 3.14 30.54
CA HIS A 341 -13.51 4.33 29.77
C HIS A 341 -14.50 4.01 28.64
N LEU A 342 -14.36 2.85 27.99
CA LEU A 342 -15.35 2.41 27.01
C LEU A 342 -16.72 2.19 27.64
N LEU A 343 -16.80 1.54 28.80
CA LEU A 343 -18.07 1.32 29.51
C LEU A 343 -18.73 2.66 29.91
N GLU A 344 -17.94 3.66 30.30
CA GLU A 344 -18.44 5.00 30.65
C GLU A 344 -19.08 5.76 29.47
N VAL A 345 -18.69 5.45 28.23
CA VAL A 345 -19.30 6.01 27.00
C VAL A 345 -20.37 5.10 26.39
N GLY A 346 -20.75 4.02 27.08
CA GLY A 346 -21.77 3.07 26.62
C GLY A 346 -21.24 1.95 25.73
N GLY A 347 -19.93 1.70 25.72
CA GLY A 347 -19.24 0.75 24.86
C GLY A 347 -18.84 1.34 23.50
N ILE A 348 -18.66 0.46 22.51
CA ILE A 348 -18.50 0.84 21.11
C ILE A 348 -19.83 1.43 20.61
N ALA A 349 -19.77 2.57 19.92
CA ALA A 349 -20.93 3.26 19.35
C ALA A 349 -21.70 2.36 18.36
N VAL A 350 -23.01 2.58 18.21
CA VAL A 350 -23.88 1.70 17.42
C VAL A 350 -24.78 2.44 16.43
N GLU A 351 -24.73 3.77 16.45
CA GLU A 351 -25.60 4.67 15.71
C GLU A 351 -25.14 4.90 14.26
N THR A 352 -23.85 4.66 13.99
CA THR A 352 -23.23 4.85 12.68
C THR A 352 -22.52 3.58 12.24
N VAL A 353 -22.30 3.46 10.93
CA VAL A 353 -21.57 2.30 10.35
C VAL A 353 -20.04 2.40 10.47
N THR A 354 -19.55 3.50 11.04
CA THR A 354 -18.16 3.74 11.42
C THR A 354 -18.13 3.92 12.94
N GLU A 355 -18.47 2.84 13.64
CA GLU A 355 -18.60 2.81 15.09
C GLU A 355 -17.31 3.24 15.80
N ASP A 356 -16.18 3.00 15.16
CA ASP A 356 -14.83 3.20 15.66
C ASP A 356 -14.49 4.69 15.85
N CYS A 357 -14.64 5.47 14.79
CA CYS A 357 -14.45 6.92 14.80
C CYS A 357 -15.46 7.58 15.76
N HIS A 358 -16.71 7.13 15.75
CA HIS A 358 -17.75 7.67 16.61
C HIS A 358 -17.48 7.38 18.10
N THR A 359 -17.00 6.19 18.43
CA THR A 359 -16.57 5.84 19.80
C THR A 359 -15.46 6.78 20.28
N SER A 360 -14.49 7.09 19.42
CA SER A 360 -13.40 8.01 19.76
C SER A 360 -13.90 9.42 20.02
N LEU A 361 -14.89 9.89 19.24
CA LEU A 361 -15.51 11.20 19.46
C LEU A 361 -16.17 11.26 20.85
N ARG A 362 -16.86 10.18 21.27
CA ARG A 362 -17.45 10.09 22.61
C ARG A 362 -16.41 10.10 23.73
N LEU A 363 -15.32 9.35 23.55
CA LEU A 363 -14.21 9.33 24.50
C LEU A 363 -13.59 10.73 24.66
N HIS A 364 -13.32 11.42 23.55
CA HIS A 364 -12.85 12.80 23.59
C HIS A 364 -13.86 13.77 24.20
N GLY A 365 -15.16 13.57 23.94
CA GLY A 365 -16.24 14.36 24.56
C GLY A 365 -16.35 14.21 26.07
N LYS A 366 -15.81 13.12 26.63
CA LYS A 366 -15.63 12.91 28.09
C LYS A 366 -14.31 13.46 28.63
N GLY A 367 -13.44 14.01 27.76
CA GLY A 367 -12.15 14.56 28.14
C GLY A 367 -11.00 13.54 28.20
N TYR A 368 -11.21 12.32 27.71
CA TYR A 368 -10.12 11.33 27.64
C TYR A 368 -9.11 11.64 26.54
N GLU A 369 -7.95 11.01 26.67
CA GLU A 369 -6.86 11.12 25.70
C GLU A 369 -6.70 9.87 24.86
N THR A 370 -6.33 10.08 23.61
CA THR A 370 -6.00 9.03 22.66
C THR A 370 -4.54 9.16 22.26
N VAL A 371 -3.96 8.03 21.84
CA VAL A 371 -2.58 7.92 21.43
C VAL A 371 -2.52 7.27 20.07
N TYR A 372 -1.80 7.89 19.13
CA TYR A 372 -1.39 7.22 17.90
C TYR A 372 0.09 6.82 17.98
N TYR A 373 0.39 5.54 17.77
CA TYR A 373 1.75 5.03 17.77
C TYR A 373 2.10 4.43 16.40
N ASP A 374 2.92 5.15 15.63
CA ASP A 374 3.31 4.84 14.25
C ASP A 374 4.33 3.68 14.15
N LYS A 375 3.95 2.50 14.65
CA LYS A 375 4.66 1.23 14.47
C LYS A 375 3.70 0.20 13.91
N ILE A 376 4.00 -0.31 12.71
CA ILE A 376 3.24 -1.39 12.09
C ILE A 376 3.45 -2.64 12.94
N MET A 377 2.37 -3.13 13.53
CA MET A 377 2.37 -4.32 14.41
C MET A 377 1.27 -5.30 14.03
N VAL A 378 0.63 -5.08 12.88
CA VAL A 378 -0.45 -5.91 12.36
C VAL A 378 -0.29 -6.02 10.84
N ALA A 379 -0.40 -7.25 10.34
CA ALA A 379 -0.46 -7.56 8.91
C ALA A 379 -1.89 -7.95 8.52
N GLY A 380 -2.52 -7.09 7.71
CA GLY A 380 -3.91 -7.21 7.27
C GLY A 380 -4.07 -7.65 5.82
N LEU A 381 -5.31 -7.95 5.42
CA LEU A 381 -5.71 -8.15 4.03
C LEU A 381 -6.46 -6.93 3.45
N ALA A 382 -5.96 -6.37 2.36
CA ALA A 382 -6.67 -5.41 1.53
C ALA A 382 -7.75 -6.11 0.67
N PRO A 383 -8.83 -5.42 0.28
CA PRO A 383 -9.84 -5.99 -0.61
C PRO A 383 -9.26 -6.48 -1.92
N GLU A 384 -9.55 -7.71 -2.30
CA GLU A 384 -9.02 -8.27 -3.54
C GLU A 384 -9.70 -7.69 -4.78
N LYS A 385 -10.99 -7.38 -4.80
CA LYS A 385 -11.65 -6.84 -6.00
C LYS A 385 -11.87 -5.34 -5.90
N PHE A 386 -11.87 -4.65 -7.04
CA PHE A 386 -12.20 -3.23 -7.10
C PHE A 386 -13.63 -2.97 -6.58
N SER A 387 -14.61 -3.81 -6.94
CA SER A 387 -15.97 -3.71 -6.40
C SER A 387 -16.03 -3.85 -4.86
N SER A 388 -15.26 -4.78 -4.29
CA SER A 388 -15.14 -4.95 -2.83
C SER A 388 -14.50 -3.72 -2.17
N TYR A 389 -13.49 -3.14 -2.82
CA TYR A 389 -12.85 -1.90 -2.38
C TYR A 389 -13.82 -0.71 -2.41
N VAL A 390 -14.57 -0.54 -3.50
CA VAL A 390 -15.62 0.48 -3.63
C VAL A 390 -16.65 0.32 -2.51
N GLY A 391 -17.11 -0.91 -2.24
CA GLY A 391 -18.05 -1.19 -1.16
C GLY A 391 -17.53 -0.87 0.23
N GLN A 392 -16.21 -1.01 0.47
CA GLN A 392 -15.58 -0.60 1.73
C GLN A 392 -15.52 0.93 1.86
N GLN A 393 -15.06 1.63 0.83
CA GLN A 393 -14.96 3.10 0.83
C GLN A 393 -16.33 3.77 0.97
N VAL A 394 -17.34 3.29 0.25
CA VAL A 394 -18.73 3.75 0.34
C VAL A 394 -19.27 3.65 1.78
N ARG A 395 -18.90 2.58 2.51
CA ARG A 395 -19.29 2.41 3.91
C ARG A 395 -18.64 3.46 4.81
N TRP A 396 -17.35 3.71 4.62
CA TRP A 396 -16.61 4.73 5.37
C TRP A 396 -17.17 6.13 5.08
N ALA A 397 -17.40 6.44 3.81
CA ALA A 397 -18.02 7.69 3.37
C ALA A 397 -19.40 7.91 4.01
N ARG A 398 -20.25 6.88 4.01
CA ARG A 398 -21.55 6.93 4.68
C ARG A 398 -21.40 7.18 6.18
N GLY A 399 -20.56 6.41 6.87
CA GLY A 399 -20.39 6.51 8.31
C GLY A 399 -19.87 7.87 8.75
N MET A 400 -18.88 8.41 8.03
CA MET A 400 -18.36 9.76 8.28
C MET A 400 -19.41 10.85 8.06
N ALA A 401 -20.24 10.74 7.01
CA ALA A 401 -21.35 11.65 6.78
C ALA A 401 -22.46 11.52 7.85
N GLN A 402 -22.72 10.31 8.36
CA GLN A 402 -23.63 10.09 9.50
C GLN A 402 -23.11 10.79 10.76
N ILE A 403 -21.81 10.64 11.08
CA ILE A 403 -21.19 11.33 12.22
C ILE A 403 -21.27 12.85 12.02
N LEU A 404 -20.97 13.38 10.83
CA LEU A 404 -21.11 14.81 10.53
C LEU A 404 -22.52 15.31 10.86
N ARG A 405 -23.54 14.56 10.44
CA ARG A 405 -24.95 14.93 10.60
C ARG A 405 -25.43 14.83 12.04
N LEU A 406 -25.02 13.80 12.77
CA LEU A 406 -25.45 13.50 14.14
C LEU A 406 -24.71 14.33 15.19
N GLU A 407 -23.38 14.42 15.07
CA GLU A 407 -22.51 15.03 16.08
C GLU A 407 -22.19 16.50 15.78
N TRP A 408 -22.27 16.88 14.50
CA TRP A 408 -21.92 18.21 13.99
C TRP A 408 -20.62 18.78 14.63
N PRO A 409 -19.46 18.14 14.36
CA PRO A 409 -18.27 18.28 15.21
C PRO A 409 -17.82 19.73 15.43
N ILE A 410 -17.94 20.62 14.43
CA ILE A 410 -17.49 22.01 14.53
C ILE A 410 -18.18 22.81 15.66
N PHE A 411 -19.42 22.45 16.00
CA PHE A 411 -20.20 23.09 17.07
C PHE A 411 -20.36 22.22 18.31
N ASN A 412 -19.77 21.00 18.32
CA ASN A 412 -19.89 20.09 19.44
C ASN A 412 -19.11 20.62 20.66
N ARG A 413 -19.84 21.10 21.67
CA ARG A 413 -19.27 21.74 22.86
C ARG A 413 -18.49 20.81 23.78
N THR A 414 -18.70 19.50 23.67
CA THR A 414 -17.97 18.50 24.47
C THR A 414 -16.52 18.35 24.03
N LEU A 415 -16.20 18.74 22.80
CA LEU A 415 -14.86 18.68 22.23
C LEU A 415 -14.13 20.01 22.40
N THR A 416 -12.81 19.93 22.53
CA THR A 416 -11.92 21.11 22.41
C THR A 416 -11.90 21.63 20.99
N ILE A 417 -11.57 22.92 20.79
CA ILE A 417 -11.55 23.54 19.45
C ILE A 417 -10.66 22.75 18.46
N PRO A 418 -9.43 22.34 18.80
CA PRO A 418 -8.61 21.53 17.89
C PRO A 418 -9.26 20.20 17.50
N GLN A 419 -9.86 19.50 18.47
CA GLN A 419 -10.59 18.25 18.21
C GLN A 419 -11.77 18.49 17.26
N ARG A 420 -12.52 19.58 17.44
CA ARG A 420 -13.62 19.94 16.52
C ARG A 420 -13.13 20.09 15.10
N ILE A 421 -12.00 20.79 14.90
CA ILE A 421 -11.41 20.98 13.56
C ILE A 421 -10.95 19.63 12.96
N CYS A 422 -10.26 18.80 13.74
CA CYS A 422 -9.81 17.47 13.29
C CYS A 422 -10.98 16.54 12.92
N TYR A 423 -12.03 16.48 13.74
CA TYR A 423 -13.22 15.68 13.45
C TYR A 423 -14.03 16.25 12.29
N THR A 424 -14.13 17.57 12.15
CA THR A 424 -14.70 18.19 10.95
C THR A 424 -13.92 17.76 9.72
N SER A 425 -12.58 17.84 9.74
CA SER A 425 -11.73 17.35 8.63
C SER A 425 -12.03 15.91 8.26
N ALA A 426 -12.02 15.00 9.24
CA ALA A 426 -12.26 13.58 9.01
C ALA A 426 -13.67 13.32 8.45
N THR A 427 -14.69 13.99 8.99
CA THR A 427 -16.08 13.76 8.61
C THR A 427 -16.49 14.42 7.29
N THR A 428 -15.81 15.50 6.88
CA THR A 428 -16.04 16.14 5.58
C THR A 428 -15.18 15.56 4.45
N HIS A 429 -14.13 14.78 4.74
CA HIS A 429 -13.16 14.32 3.74
C HIS A 429 -13.78 13.61 2.53
N PHE A 430 -14.77 12.72 2.76
CA PHE A 430 -15.40 11.92 1.70
C PHE A 430 -16.36 12.69 0.78
N PHE A 431 -16.58 13.99 1.02
CA PHE A 431 -17.43 14.82 0.16
C PHE A 431 -16.72 15.27 -1.13
N PHE A 432 -15.49 14.79 -1.40
CA PHE A 432 -14.74 15.10 -2.62
C PHE A 432 -15.44 14.64 -3.91
N GLY A 433 -16.45 13.76 -3.81
CA GLY A 433 -17.19 13.29 -4.97
C GLY A 433 -17.86 14.43 -5.77
N PHE A 434 -18.53 15.35 -5.08
CA PHE A 434 -19.15 16.52 -5.70
C PHE A 434 -18.15 17.41 -6.47
N PRO A 435 -17.09 17.96 -5.84
CA PRO A 435 -16.15 18.83 -6.54
C PRO A 435 -15.42 18.12 -7.68
N ARG A 436 -15.06 16.83 -7.54
CA ARG A 436 -14.39 16.08 -8.62
C ARG A 436 -15.26 15.93 -9.85
N LEU A 437 -16.54 15.61 -9.67
CA LEU A 437 -17.50 15.57 -10.78
C LEU A 437 -17.73 16.96 -11.36
N MET A 438 -17.85 17.99 -10.53
CA MET A 438 -18.03 19.38 -11.00
C MET A 438 -16.84 19.86 -11.83
N TYR A 439 -15.60 19.57 -11.43
CA TYR A 439 -14.40 19.91 -12.21
C TYR A 439 -14.31 19.16 -13.55
N ALA A 440 -14.90 17.98 -13.65
CA ALA A 440 -15.02 17.26 -14.92
C ALA A 440 -16.14 17.82 -15.80
N ILE A 441 -17.27 18.19 -15.21
CA ILE A 441 -18.48 18.63 -15.92
C ILE A 441 -18.39 20.09 -16.38
N ALA A 442 -17.79 20.99 -15.59
CA ALA A 442 -17.71 22.42 -15.90
C ALA A 442 -17.11 22.74 -17.29
N PRO A 443 -15.93 22.21 -17.67
CA PRO A 443 -15.36 22.50 -18.99
C PRO A 443 -16.17 21.87 -20.14
N ILE A 444 -16.82 20.72 -19.90
CA ILE A 444 -17.72 20.10 -20.89
C ILE A 444 -18.95 20.99 -21.11
N ALA A 445 -19.54 21.52 -20.04
CA ALA A 445 -20.71 22.38 -20.12
C ALA A 445 -20.42 23.66 -20.91
N PHE A 446 -19.21 24.22 -20.75
CA PHE A 446 -18.73 25.33 -21.58
C PHE A 446 -18.56 24.92 -23.05
N LEU A 447 -17.79 23.88 -23.35
CA LEU A 447 -17.44 23.50 -24.72
C LEU A 447 -18.64 22.98 -25.55
N VAL A 448 -19.63 22.36 -24.91
CA VAL A 448 -20.80 21.79 -25.61
C VAL A 448 -21.97 22.76 -25.66
N PHE A 449 -22.24 23.49 -24.58
CA PHE A 449 -23.45 24.30 -24.43
C PHE A 449 -23.19 25.80 -24.33
N GLY A 450 -21.92 26.24 -24.32
CA GLY A 450 -21.57 27.65 -24.09
C GLY A 450 -21.88 28.15 -22.68
N ILE A 451 -22.07 27.24 -21.70
CA ILE A 451 -22.38 27.62 -20.32
C ILE A 451 -21.11 28.14 -19.64
N ASN A 452 -21.07 29.45 -19.39
CA ASN A 452 -19.90 30.10 -18.83
C ASN A 452 -19.99 30.17 -17.29
N SER A 453 -19.17 29.38 -16.61
CA SER A 453 -19.14 29.30 -15.15
C SER A 453 -18.27 30.39 -14.48
N VAL A 454 -17.39 31.05 -15.25
CA VAL A 454 -16.40 32.01 -14.72
C VAL A 454 -16.39 33.26 -15.62
N ARG A 455 -16.80 34.39 -15.06
CA ARG A 455 -16.78 35.67 -15.77
C ARG A 455 -15.35 36.18 -15.91
N GLY A 456 -14.98 36.67 -17.09
CA GLY A 456 -13.70 37.35 -17.35
C GLY A 456 -12.76 36.57 -18.30
N LEU A 457 -11.60 37.16 -18.57
CA LEU A 457 -10.57 36.54 -19.43
C LEU A 457 -9.99 35.32 -18.73
N GLY A 458 -9.97 34.18 -19.43
CA GLY A 458 -9.52 32.93 -18.83
C GLY A 458 -8.05 32.99 -18.37
N LEU A 459 -7.17 33.66 -19.13
CA LEU A 459 -5.76 33.83 -18.77
C LEU A 459 -5.58 34.64 -17.48
N GLU A 460 -6.40 35.66 -17.24
CA GLU A 460 -6.38 36.43 -16.00
C GLU A 460 -6.66 35.52 -14.81
N THR A 461 -7.69 34.67 -14.91
CA THR A 461 -8.06 33.73 -13.85
C THR A 461 -6.91 32.77 -13.51
N LEU A 462 -6.13 32.32 -14.52
CA LEU A 462 -4.95 31.49 -14.28
C LEU A 462 -3.84 32.21 -13.50
N THR A 463 -3.68 33.53 -13.65
CA THR A 463 -2.69 34.30 -12.87
C THR A 463 -2.98 34.34 -11.37
N TYR A 464 -4.23 34.09 -10.97
CA TYR A 464 -4.62 33.93 -9.57
C TYR A 464 -4.66 32.45 -9.15
N ALA A 465 -5.19 31.57 -10.00
CA ALA A 465 -5.39 30.16 -9.68
C ALA A 465 -4.07 29.35 -9.61
N LEU A 466 -3.17 29.53 -10.57
CA LEU A 466 -1.94 28.71 -10.67
C LEU A 466 -1.02 28.87 -9.46
N PRO A 467 -0.73 30.09 -8.95
CA PRO A 467 0.04 30.25 -7.72
C PRO A 467 -0.59 29.54 -6.53
N SER A 468 -1.92 29.62 -6.39
CA SER A 468 -2.65 28.94 -5.30
C SER A 468 -2.46 27.42 -5.38
N ILE A 469 -2.66 26.83 -6.56
CA ILE A 469 -2.52 25.39 -6.78
C ILE A 469 -1.07 24.94 -6.56
N LEU A 470 -0.10 25.58 -7.19
CA LEU A 470 1.30 25.14 -7.18
C LEU A 470 1.96 25.31 -5.81
N ILE A 471 1.67 26.39 -5.10
CA ILE A 471 2.21 26.60 -3.74
C ILE A 471 1.54 25.64 -2.77
N ALA A 472 0.25 25.34 -2.93
CA ALA A 472 -0.42 24.33 -2.12
C ALA A 472 0.18 22.93 -2.32
N LEU A 473 0.50 22.56 -3.58
CA LEU A 473 1.21 21.32 -3.89
C LEU A 473 2.60 21.29 -3.25
N ASN A 474 3.36 22.39 -3.32
CA ASN A 474 4.68 22.49 -2.70
C ASN A 474 4.62 22.37 -1.16
N ALA A 475 3.65 23.02 -0.52
CA ALA A 475 3.46 22.94 0.94
C ALA A 475 3.17 21.50 1.39
N ASN A 476 2.26 20.82 0.69
CA ASN A 476 1.90 19.43 0.96
C ASN A 476 3.04 18.46 0.63
N PHE A 477 3.83 18.74 -0.42
CA PHE A 477 4.93 17.86 -0.85
C PHE A 477 5.94 17.59 0.27
N ILE A 478 6.34 18.61 1.03
CA ILE A 478 7.34 18.44 2.11
C ILE A 478 6.94 17.33 3.09
N VAL A 479 5.66 17.28 3.44
CA VAL A 479 5.14 16.32 4.42
C VAL A 479 4.72 15.00 3.76
N HIS A 480 4.21 15.04 2.52
CA HIS A 480 3.60 13.89 1.85
C HIS A 480 4.56 13.08 0.97
N LYS A 481 5.75 13.60 0.63
CA LYS A 481 6.67 13.02 -0.37
C LYS A 481 7.02 11.53 -0.18
N GLY A 482 6.94 10.98 1.04
CA GLY A 482 7.21 9.56 1.28
C GLY A 482 5.99 8.64 1.18
N VAL A 483 4.78 9.19 1.15
CA VAL A 483 3.52 8.44 1.42
C VAL A 483 2.39 8.77 0.46
N ARG A 484 2.55 9.80 -0.38
CA ARG A 484 1.58 10.16 -1.42
C ARG A 484 2.31 10.78 -2.60
N PHE A 485 2.14 10.16 -3.76
CA PHE A 485 2.81 10.59 -4.98
C PHE A 485 1.90 11.48 -5.81
N SER A 486 2.49 12.46 -6.49
CA SER A 486 1.77 13.45 -7.28
C SER A 486 0.86 12.81 -8.34
N PHE A 487 -0.37 13.32 -8.50
CA PHE A 487 -1.39 12.87 -9.47
C PHE A 487 -2.05 11.50 -9.22
N TRP A 488 -1.48 10.67 -8.33
CA TRP A 488 -2.04 9.34 -8.03
C TRP A 488 -3.29 9.40 -7.17
N ASN A 489 -3.38 10.39 -6.28
CA ASN A 489 -4.57 10.56 -5.45
C ASN A 489 -5.77 11.02 -6.28
N GLU A 490 -5.55 11.81 -7.32
CA GLU A 490 -6.58 12.25 -8.25
C GLU A 490 -7.22 11.05 -8.95
N ILE A 491 -6.44 10.01 -9.29
CA ILE A 491 -6.98 8.75 -9.83
C ILE A 491 -7.89 8.08 -8.80
N PHE A 492 -7.43 7.97 -7.56
CA PHE A 492 -8.23 7.40 -6.46
C PHE A 492 -9.54 8.17 -6.27
N GLU A 493 -9.47 9.49 -6.16
CA GLU A 493 -10.66 10.32 -5.96
C GLU A 493 -11.60 10.28 -7.17
N TYR A 494 -11.11 10.24 -8.41
CA TYR A 494 -11.97 10.07 -9.58
C TYR A 494 -12.65 8.69 -9.58
N ALA A 495 -11.91 7.62 -9.29
CA ALA A 495 -12.44 6.26 -9.26
C ALA A 495 -13.58 6.10 -8.24
N MET A 496 -13.55 6.90 -7.16
CA MET A 496 -14.54 6.89 -6.09
C MET A 496 -15.59 8.01 -6.17
N ALA A 497 -15.40 9.02 -7.01
CA ALA A 497 -16.11 10.29 -6.94
C ALA A 497 -17.64 10.15 -7.02
N PHE A 498 -18.14 9.29 -7.90
CA PHE A 498 -19.58 9.13 -8.08
C PHE A 498 -20.24 8.43 -6.89
N GLN A 499 -19.66 7.29 -6.47
CA GLN A 499 -20.20 6.45 -5.40
C GLN A 499 -20.16 7.19 -4.07
N ASP A 500 -19.03 7.79 -3.72
CA ASP A 500 -18.86 8.54 -2.48
C ASP A 500 -19.72 9.82 -2.49
N GLY A 501 -19.76 10.54 -3.62
CA GLY A 501 -20.61 11.73 -3.78
C GLY A 501 -22.10 11.43 -3.57
N LEU A 502 -22.61 10.35 -4.15
CA LEU A 502 -24.00 9.94 -4.00
C LEU A 502 -24.33 9.55 -2.56
N VAL A 503 -23.47 8.74 -1.94
CA VAL A 503 -23.73 8.16 -0.62
C VAL A 503 -23.59 9.20 0.49
N THR A 504 -22.59 10.08 0.40
CA THR A 504 -22.43 11.19 1.36
C THR A 504 -23.61 12.17 1.27
N PHE A 505 -24.07 12.50 0.06
CA PHE A 505 -25.27 13.32 -0.14
C PHE A 505 -26.53 12.68 0.45
N MET A 506 -26.77 11.39 0.16
CA MET A 506 -27.91 10.66 0.74
C MET A 506 -27.86 10.60 2.26
N ALA A 507 -26.68 10.37 2.84
CA ALA A 507 -26.50 10.28 4.30
C ALA A 507 -26.77 11.62 5.01
N LEU A 508 -26.51 12.76 4.36
CA LEU A 508 -26.89 14.08 4.90
C LEU A 508 -28.41 14.30 4.94
N ILE A 509 -29.11 13.83 3.90
CA ILE A 509 -30.58 13.95 3.81
C ILE A 509 -31.25 13.00 4.80
N ASN A 510 -30.89 11.72 4.75
CA ASN A 510 -31.39 10.72 5.68
C ASN A 510 -30.29 9.69 5.98
N PRO A 511 -29.74 9.70 7.20
CA PRO A 511 -28.61 8.84 7.58
C PRO A 511 -28.96 7.34 7.56
N LYS A 512 -30.25 6.98 7.53
CA LYS A 512 -30.72 5.59 7.48
C LYS A 512 -30.88 5.03 6.05
N MET A 513 -30.71 5.85 5.02
CA MET A 513 -30.84 5.39 3.62
C MET A 513 -29.60 4.62 3.15
N GLY A 514 -29.85 3.51 2.46
CA GLY A 514 -28.82 2.60 1.92
C GLY A 514 -28.69 1.32 2.75
N SER A 515 -28.63 0.17 2.08
CA SER A 515 -28.38 -1.12 2.72
C SER A 515 -26.88 -1.35 2.98
N PHE A 516 -26.58 -2.33 3.82
CA PHE A 516 -25.22 -2.78 4.09
C PHE A 516 -25.16 -4.28 3.80
N ASN A 517 -24.26 -4.69 2.90
CA ASN A 517 -23.86 -6.08 2.75
C ASN A 517 -22.41 -6.22 3.22
N VAL A 518 -22.13 -7.30 3.95
CA VAL A 518 -20.79 -7.68 4.37
C VAL A 518 -19.96 -7.93 3.12
N THR A 519 -18.79 -7.31 3.04
CA THR A 519 -17.87 -7.50 1.91
C THR A 519 -17.24 -8.88 2.02
N ASP A 520 -17.29 -9.67 0.94
CA ASP A 520 -16.59 -10.95 0.91
C ASP A 520 -15.08 -10.72 0.96
N LYS A 521 -14.41 -11.30 1.97
CA LYS A 521 -12.94 -11.34 2.10
C LYS A 521 -12.41 -12.65 1.51
N GLY A 522 -11.30 -12.60 0.78
CA GLY A 522 -10.62 -13.79 0.21
C GLY A 522 -11.13 -14.28 -1.15
N VAL A 523 -11.80 -13.44 -1.94
CA VAL A 523 -12.27 -13.83 -3.29
C VAL A 523 -11.20 -13.56 -4.35
N GLN A 524 -10.57 -14.63 -4.83
CA GLN A 524 -9.51 -14.55 -5.84
C GLN A 524 -10.01 -14.17 -7.24
N VAL A 525 -9.25 -13.29 -7.91
CA VAL A 525 -9.44 -12.94 -9.32
C VAL A 525 -8.61 -13.90 -10.18
N SER A 526 -9.25 -14.97 -10.67
CA SER A 526 -8.55 -16.00 -11.47
C SER A 526 -8.35 -15.62 -12.95
N LYS A 527 -9.17 -14.72 -13.48
CA LYS A 527 -9.14 -14.28 -14.89
C LYS A 527 -9.30 -12.77 -14.97
N ARG A 528 -8.72 -12.18 -16.03
CA ARG A 528 -8.92 -10.75 -16.33
C ARG A 528 -10.41 -10.49 -16.59
N SER A 529 -10.96 -9.50 -15.90
CA SER A 529 -12.35 -9.06 -16.06
C SER A 529 -12.44 -7.55 -15.95
N PHE A 530 -13.51 -6.96 -16.48
CA PHE A 530 -13.74 -5.52 -16.36
C PHE A 530 -15.00 -5.26 -15.54
N ASP A 531 -14.87 -4.52 -14.44
CA ASP A 531 -16.01 -4.15 -13.59
C ASP A 531 -16.73 -2.93 -14.15
N TRP A 532 -17.63 -3.19 -15.11
CA TRP A 532 -18.46 -2.15 -15.73
C TRP A 532 -19.30 -1.40 -14.70
N SER A 533 -19.84 -2.08 -13.70
CA SER A 533 -20.83 -1.52 -12.77
C SER A 533 -20.26 -0.36 -11.95
N SER A 534 -18.99 -0.46 -11.55
CA SER A 534 -18.33 0.56 -10.73
C SER A 534 -17.88 1.80 -11.51
N VAL A 535 -17.81 1.77 -12.84
CA VAL A 535 -17.21 2.89 -13.62
C VAL A 535 -18.12 3.48 -14.71
N GLN A 536 -19.40 3.08 -14.77
CA GLN A 536 -20.32 3.53 -15.82
C GLN A 536 -20.40 5.07 -15.94
N VAL A 537 -20.51 5.77 -14.81
CA VAL A 537 -20.61 7.24 -14.81
C VAL A 537 -19.31 7.89 -15.26
N LEU A 538 -18.16 7.35 -14.85
CA LEU A 538 -16.85 7.86 -15.28
C LEU A 538 -16.65 7.66 -16.78
N LEU A 539 -17.10 6.54 -17.34
CA LEU A 539 -17.09 6.30 -18.78
C LEU A 539 -17.96 7.31 -19.54
N ILE A 540 -19.16 7.60 -19.03
CA ILE A 540 -20.06 8.61 -19.63
C ILE A 540 -19.38 9.98 -19.63
N ILE A 541 -18.92 10.46 -18.47
CA ILE A 541 -18.26 11.76 -18.34
C ILE A 541 -16.99 11.82 -19.19
N GLY A 542 -16.16 10.78 -19.18
CA GLY A 542 -14.95 10.70 -19.99
C GLY A 542 -15.25 10.75 -21.49
N SER A 543 -16.31 10.09 -21.94
CA SER A 543 -16.75 10.11 -23.34
C SER A 543 -17.24 11.50 -23.77
N PHE A 544 -18.04 12.17 -22.93
CA PHE A 544 -18.45 13.56 -23.18
C PHE A 544 -17.26 14.52 -23.16
N SER A 545 -16.31 14.33 -22.24
CA SER A 545 -15.08 15.12 -22.18
C SER A 545 -14.27 14.98 -23.46
N LEU A 546 -14.09 13.76 -23.98
CA LEU A 546 -13.39 13.52 -25.23
C LEU A 546 -14.14 14.12 -26.44
N LEU A 547 -15.46 13.92 -26.51
CA LEU A 547 -16.28 14.45 -27.60
C LEU A 547 -16.31 15.98 -27.61
N SER A 548 -16.30 16.62 -26.43
CA SER A 548 -16.28 18.09 -26.31
C SER A 548 -15.03 18.72 -26.94
N LEU A 549 -13.89 18.02 -26.96
CA LEU A 549 -12.65 18.51 -27.57
C LEU A 549 -12.76 18.66 -29.10
N VAL A 550 -13.67 17.91 -29.75
CA VAL A 550 -13.93 18.03 -31.20
C VAL A 550 -14.55 19.38 -31.55
N LEU A 551 -15.21 20.04 -30.60
CA LEU A 551 -15.85 21.35 -30.79
C LEU A 551 -14.87 22.52 -30.64
N VAL A 552 -13.66 22.28 -30.13
CA VAL A 552 -12.66 23.35 -29.90
C VAL A 552 -12.30 24.12 -31.18
N PRO A 553 -12.01 23.46 -32.33
CA PRO A 553 -11.73 24.19 -33.57
C PRO A 553 -12.93 25.02 -34.05
N TYR A 554 -14.15 24.51 -33.86
CA TYR A 554 -15.36 25.24 -34.22
C TYR A 554 -15.44 26.57 -33.45
N TRP A 555 -15.31 26.54 -32.12
CA TRP A 555 -15.35 27.72 -31.29
C TRP A 555 -14.24 28.74 -31.61
N ILE A 556 -13.01 28.27 -31.85
CA ILE A 556 -11.88 29.15 -32.21
C ILE A 556 -12.13 29.88 -33.55
N ILE A 557 -12.79 29.21 -34.50
CA ILE A 557 -13.08 29.79 -35.81
C ILE A 557 -14.27 30.76 -35.73
N THR A 558 -15.32 30.43 -34.96
CA THR A 558 -16.56 31.22 -34.92
C THR A 558 -16.50 32.40 -33.96
N ASP A 559 -15.78 32.29 -32.84
CA ASP A 559 -15.74 33.33 -31.81
C ASP A 559 -14.33 33.54 -31.25
N LEU A 560 -13.56 34.36 -31.97
CA LEU A 560 -12.16 34.67 -31.60
C LEU A 560 -12.06 35.43 -30.26
N GLN A 561 -13.14 36.08 -29.80
CA GLN A 561 -13.13 36.86 -28.56
C GLN A 561 -13.11 35.98 -27.31
N ASP A 562 -13.65 34.76 -27.40
CA ASP A 562 -13.69 33.77 -26.31
C ASP A 562 -12.57 32.71 -26.40
N ALA A 563 -11.61 32.90 -27.32
CA ALA A 563 -10.55 31.92 -27.58
C ALA A 563 -9.76 31.51 -26.33
N ASP A 564 -9.50 32.44 -25.41
CA ASP A 564 -8.81 32.17 -24.14
C ASP A 564 -9.61 31.21 -23.24
N ALA A 565 -10.92 31.41 -23.13
CA ALA A 565 -11.80 30.57 -22.32
C ALA A 565 -11.94 29.18 -22.94
N VAL A 566 -12.07 29.11 -24.27
CA VAL A 566 -12.11 27.84 -25.02
C VAL A 566 -10.83 27.05 -24.79
N LEU A 567 -9.66 27.69 -24.92
CA LEU A 567 -8.36 27.01 -24.76
C LEU A 567 -8.18 26.46 -23.33
N ILE A 568 -8.58 27.22 -22.31
CA ILE A 568 -8.45 26.79 -20.91
C ILE A 568 -9.36 25.62 -20.59
N ASN A 569 -10.62 25.68 -21.02
CA ASN A 569 -11.54 24.55 -20.85
C ASN A 569 -11.08 23.32 -21.64
N ALA A 570 -10.49 23.51 -22.84
CA ALA A 570 -9.88 22.41 -23.59
C ALA A 570 -8.71 21.77 -22.83
N VAL A 571 -7.81 22.57 -22.24
CA VAL A 571 -6.71 22.06 -21.40
C VAL A 571 -7.26 21.24 -20.23
N TRP A 572 -8.27 21.75 -19.51
CA TRP A 572 -8.91 21.01 -18.43
C TRP A 572 -9.57 19.71 -18.91
N CYS A 573 -10.27 19.72 -20.05
CA CYS A 573 -10.82 18.50 -20.64
C CYS A 573 -9.73 17.47 -20.99
N VAL A 574 -8.58 17.89 -21.51
CA VAL A 574 -7.45 16.98 -21.79
C VAL A 574 -6.91 16.36 -20.50
N VAL A 575 -6.71 17.17 -19.45
CA VAL A 575 -6.26 16.68 -18.14
C VAL A 575 -7.29 15.71 -17.54
N ASN A 576 -8.58 16.06 -17.59
CA ASN A 576 -9.68 15.24 -17.10
C ASN A 576 -9.76 13.91 -17.85
N VAL A 577 -9.62 13.89 -19.19
CA VAL A 577 -9.61 12.65 -19.98
C VAL A 577 -8.45 11.75 -19.55
N ALA A 578 -7.25 12.28 -19.32
CA ALA A 578 -6.11 11.49 -18.88
C ALA A 578 -6.35 10.86 -17.51
N LEU A 579 -6.85 11.63 -16.53
CA LEU A 579 -7.12 11.16 -15.18
C LEU A 579 -8.30 10.17 -15.11
N LEU A 580 -9.40 10.48 -15.80
CA LEU A 580 -10.58 9.60 -15.90
C LEU A 580 -10.22 8.28 -16.58
N SER A 581 -9.39 8.31 -17.63
CA SER A 581 -8.93 7.09 -18.29
C SER A 581 -8.13 6.21 -17.34
N ALA A 582 -7.20 6.78 -16.58
CA ALA A 582 -6.44 6.05 -15.56
C ALA A 582 -7.35 5.49 -14.45
N ALA A 583 -8.35 6.25 -13.99
CA ALA A 583 -9.32 5.81 -12.99
C ALA A 583 -10.20 4.65 -13.50
N VAL A 584 -10.67 4.72 -14.75
CA VAL A 584 -11.43 3.65 -15.40
C VAL A 584 -10.60 2.36 -15.53
N LEU A 585 -9.29 2.47 -15.80
CA LEU A 585 -8.40 1.31 -15.89
C LEU A 585 -8.22 0.57 -14.56
N VAL A 586 -8.54 1.18 -13.42
CA VAL A 586 -8.57 0.47 -12.12
C VAL A 586 -9.64 -0.62 -12.12
N ALA A 587 -10.73 -0.47 -12.88
CA ALA A 587 -11.75 -1.50 -13.03
C ALA A 587 -11.33 -2.67 -13.94
N LEU A 588 -10.17 -2.59 -14.60
CA LEU A 588 -9.59 -3.70 -15.36
C LEU A 588 -8.84 -4.64 -14.41
N GLU A 589 -9.57 -5.62 -13.87
CA GLU A 589 -9.05 -6.58 -12.90
C GLU A 589 -7.96 -7.44 -13.51
N GLN A 590 -6.76 -7.39 -12.92
CA GLN A 590 -5.63 -8.22 -13.34
C GLN A 590 -5.69 -9.59 -12.63
N PRO A 591 -5.38 -10.69 -13.34
CA PRO A 591 -5.43 -12.02 -12.75
C PRO A 591 -4.38 -12.17 -11.65
N GLN A 592 -4.80 -12.68 -10.50
CA GLN A 592 -3.93 -13.07 -9.41
C GLN A 592 -3.49 -14.52 -9.62
N LEU A 593 -2.30 -14.70 -10.21
CA LEU A 593 -1.80 -16.04 -10.57
C LEU A 593 -1.29 -16.86 -9.37
N ARG A 594 -1.00 -16.21 -8.24
CA ARG A 594 -0.47 -16.86 -7.03
C ARG A 594 -1.56 -17.00 -5.98
N GLN A 595 -1.69 -18.21 -5.42
CA GLN A 595 -2.64 -18.50 -4.34
C GLN A 595 -2.29 -17.81 -3.02
N SER A 596 -1.00 -17.65 -2.73
CA SER A 596 -0.49 -16.97 -1.55
C SER A 596 0.36 -15.75 -1.93
N HIS A 597 0.26 -14.70 -1.11
CA HIS A 597 1.06 -13.49 -1.29
C HIS A 597 2.50 -13.74 -0.83
N ARG A 598 3.45 -13.22 -1.61
CA ARG A 598 4.87 -13.25 -1.25
C ARG A 598 5.24 -11.96 -0.54
N LEU A 599 5.82 -12.10 0.64
CA LEU A 599 6.34 -11.03 1.48
C LEU A 599 7.81 -10.81 1.14
N ASP A 600 8.21 -9.54 1.07
CA ASP A 600 9.61 -9.14 0.98
C ASP A 600 10.25 -9.22 2.38
N ARG A 601 10.53 -10.46 2.81
CA ARG A 601 11.17 -10.77 4.11
C ARG A 601 12.56 -11.32 3.84
N HIS A 602 13.54 -10.80 4.57
CA HIS A 602 14.94 -11.23 4.53
C HIS A 602 15.31 -12.06 5.75
N LEU A 603 14.84 -13.30 5.76
CA LEU A 603 15.03 -14.27 6.84
C LEU A 603 16.29 -15.08 6.63
N SER A 604 16.95 -15.44 7.72
CA SER A 604 18.00 -16.44 7.66
C SER A 604 17.38 -17.78 7.27
N ALA A 605 17.94 -18.40 6.24
CA ALA A 605 17.51 -19.67 5.70
C ALA A 605 18.70 -20.63 5.65
N THR A 606 18.53 -21.81 6.23
CA THR A 606 19.53 -22.88 6.19
C THR A 606 18.96 -24.04 5.37
N LEU A 607 19.65 -24.39 4.29
CA LEU A 607 19.30 -25.49 3.40
C LEU A 607 20.15 -26.70 3.75
N PHE A 608 19.49 -27.84 3.95
CA PHE A 608 20.12 -29.12 4.24
C PHE A 608 19.99 -30.06 3.04
N SER A 609 21.12 -30.58 2.59
CA SER A 609 21.22 -31.51 1.46
C SER A 609 22.23 -32.61 1.79
N GLY A 610 21.77 -33.70 2.40
CA GLY A 610 22.63 -34.79 2.85
C GLY A 610 23.62 -34.30 3.92
N GLN A 611 24.92 -34.29 3.61
CA GLN A 611 25.97 -33.78 4.52
C GLN A 611 26.26 -32.28 4.35
N ASN A 612 25.73 -31.63 3.30
CA ASN A 612 26.01 -30.23 3.01
C ASN A 612 24.95 -29.33 3.67
N THR A 613 25.42 -28.29 4.36
CA THR A 613 24.59 -27.23 4.93
C THR A 613 24.93 -25.93 4.24
N LEU A 614 23.94 -25.28 3.63
CA LEU A 614 24.12 -24.02 2.92
C LEU A 614 23.31 -22.93 3.61
N GLN A 615 23.98 -21.84 3.96
CA GLN A 615 23.33 -20.69 4.57
C GLN A 615 22.98 -19.65 3.51
N GLY A 616 21.80 -19.06 3.68
CA GLY A 616 21.25 -18.08 2.77
C GLY A 616 20.35 -17.08 3.47
N THR A 617 19.81 -16.19 2.66
CA THR A 617 18.80 -15.23 3.10
C THR A 617 17.64 -15.23 2.13
N THR A 618 16.42 -15.25 2.63
CA THR A 618 15.25 -15.14 1.76
C THR A 618 15.24 -13.79 1.04
N VAL A 619 14.90 -13.79 -0.24
CA VAL A 619 14.58 -12.58 -1.01
C VAL A 619 13.11 -12.28 -0.88
N ASP A 620 12.27 -13.30 -1.00
CA ASP A 620 10.86 -13.23 -0.67
C ASP A 620 10.37 -14.59 -0.17
N ILE A 621 9.24 -14.60 0.52
CA ILE A 621 8.65 -15.82 1.08
C ILE A 621 7.14 -15.72 1.16
N SER A 622 6.46 -16.87 1.01
CA SER A 622 5.02 -17.04 1.17
C SER A 622 4.73 -18.35 1.88
N GLU A 623 3.46 -18.59 2.16
CA GLU A 623 2.97 -19.84 2.73
C GLU A 623 3.24 -21.08 1.86
N THR A 624 3.54 -20.92 0.57
CA THR A 624 3.73 -22.03 -0.38
C THR A 624 5.17 -22.16 -0.90
N GLY A 625 6.07 -21.24 -0.53
CA GLY A 625 7.44 -21.29 -1.01
C GLY A 625 8.22 -19.99 -0.80
N ALA A 626 9.52 -20.05 -1.05
CA ALA A 626 10.47 -18.96 -0.85
C ALA A 626 11.40 -18.75 -2.06
N ARG A 627 11.98 -17.57 -2.19
CA ARG A 627 13.24 -17.37 -2.93
C ARG A 627 14.35 -17.18 -1.92
N VAL A 628 15.44 -17.93 -2.04
CA VAL A 628 16.60 -17.87 -1.14
C VAL A 628 17.83 -17.48 -1.96
N ARG A 629 18.52 -16.43 -1.52
CA ARG A 629 19.82 -16.02 -2.03
C ARG A 629 20.93 -16.77 -1.30
N LEU A 630 21.84 -17.38 -2.06
CA LEU A 630 23.07 -17.99 -1.59
C LEU A 630 24.27 -17.30 -2.23
N LEU A 631 25.43 -17.37 -1.56
CA LEU A 631 26.70 -16.82 -2.05
C LEU A 631 27.40 -17.75 -3.05
N ASP A 632 27.23 -19.06 -2.91
CA ASP A 632 27.89 -20.05 -3.77
C ASP A 632 26.89 -20.82 -4.62
N TRP A 633 27.33 -21.29 -5.78
CA TRP A 633 26.53 -22.13 -6.66
C TRP A 633 26.29 -23.51 -6.01
N PRO A 634 25.04 -23.83 -5.62
CA PRO A 634 24.80 -24.96 -4.76
C PRO A 634 24.53 -26.21 -5.62
N ASN A 635 25.16 -27.34 -5.28
CA ASN A 635 24.81 -28.63 -5.89
C ASN A 635 23.71 -29.28 -5.04
N LEU A 636 22.46 -28.92 -5.31
CA LEU A 636 21.30 -29.34 -4.51
C LEU A 636 20.48 -30.44 -5.21
N PRO A 637 19.91 -31.39 -4.46
CA PRO A 637 18.88 -32.30 -4.94
C PRO A 637 17.57 -31.57 -5.26
N ASP A 638 16.66 -32.28 -5.92
CA ASP A 638 15.32 -31.77 -6.26
C ASP A 638 14.51 -31.38 -5.01
N VAL A 639 14.73 -32.05 -3.88
CA VAL A 639 14.06 -31.77 -2.60
C VAL A 639 15.11 -31.57 -1.52
N VAL A 640 14.97 -30.48 -0.78
CA VAL A 640 15.87 -30.05 0.30
C VAL A 640 15.07 -29.79 1.56
N ASP A 641 15.68 -29.99 2.72
CA ASP A 641 15.10 -29.50 3.96
C ASP A 641 15.55 -28.07 4.20
N VAL A 642 14.65 -27.26 4.74
CA VAL A 642 14.83 -25.82 4.94
C VAL A 642 14.49 -25.49 6.39
N GLU A 643 15.44 -24.92 7.11
CA GLU A 643 15.18 -24.22 8.37
C GLU A 643 15.10 -22.72 8.11
N LEU A 644 13.99 -22.11 8.50
CA LEU A 644 13.78 -20.67 8.41
C LEU A 644 13.71 -20.08 9.82
N HIS A 645 14.40 -18.96 10.02
CA HIS A 645 14.43 -18.26 11.30
C HIS A 645 13.66 -16.94 11.19
N GLY A 646 12.72 -16.72 12.10
CA GLY A 646 12.08 -15.43 12.33
C GLY A 646 13.04 -14.38 12.89
N ASP A 647 12.55 -13.16 13.10
CA ASP A 647 13.41 -12.04 13.51
C ASP A 647 13.86 -12.14 14.97
N THR A 648 13.16 -12.93 15.79
CA THR A 648 13.49 -13.14 17.20
C THR A 648 13.84 -14.61 17.45
N ASN A 649 12.83 -15.44 17.73
CA ASN A 649 13.02 -16.78 18.29
C ASN A 649 12.27 -17.88 17.55
N SER A 650 11.32 -17.53 16.67
CA SER A 650 10.50 -18.52 15.96
C SER A 650 11.32 -19.16 14.85
N ARG A 651 11.13 -20.46 14.64
CA ARG A 651 11.78 -21.20 13.56
C ARG A 651 10.83 -22.23 13.02
N VAL A 652 10.99 -22.56 11.75
CA VAL A 652 10.24 -23.65 11.11
C VAL A 652 11.20 -24.51 10.30
N PHE A 653 11.04 -25.82 10.44
CA PHE A 653 11.76 -26.83 9.66
C PHE A 653 10.79 -27.52 8.72
N LEU A 654 11.03 -27.42 7.41
CA LEU A 654 10.13 -27.90 6.38
C LEU A 654 10.88 -28.46 5.17
N SER A 655 10.25 -29.36 4.42
CA SER A 655 10.80 -29.86 3.16
C SER A 655 10.32 -29.02 1.99
N ALA A 656 11.22 -28.73 1.05
CA ALA A 656 10.95 -27.89 -0.10
C ALA A 656 11.56 -28.45 -1.39
N ARG A 657 10.80 -28.38 -2.47
CA ARG A 657 11.25 -28.71 -3.82
C ARG A 657 11.93 -27.50 -4.49
N VAL A 658 13.10 -27.72 -5.06
CA VAL A 658 13.84 -26.75 -5.85
C VAL A 658 13.17 -26.61 -7.23
N LEU A 659 12.59 -25.44 -7.51
CA LEU A 659 11.91 -25.17 -8.78
C LEU A 659 12.81 -24.50 -9.83
N ARG A 660 13.72 -23.63 -9.38
CA ARG A 660 14.59 -22.83 -10.25
C ARG A 660 15.81 -22.36 -9.49
N VAL A 661 16.96 -22.33 -10.16
CA VAL A 661 18.20 -21.70 -9.71
C VAL A 661 18.58 -20.70 -10.79
N ALA A 662 18.81 -19.44 -10.40
CA ALA A 662 19.17 -18.38 -11.33
C ALA A 662 20.35 -17.58 -10.78
N PRO A 663 21.39 -17.30 -11.59
CA PRO A 663 22.44 -16.38 -11.18
C PRO A 663 21.85 -14.98 -10.98
N GLU A 664 22.21 -14.32 -9.88
CA GLU A 664 21.92 -12.91 -9.63
C GLU A 664 23.16 -12.04 -9.90
N SER A 665 24.33 -12.55 -9.55
CA SER A 665 25.65 -11.98 -9.86
C SER A 665 26.69 -13.09 -9.94
N ASP A 666 27.93 -12.77 -10.29
CA ASP A 666 29.03 -13.75 -10.38
C ASP A 666 29.24 -14.52 -9.06
N ASN A 667 28.89 -13.93 -7.91
CA ASN A 667 29.04 -14.49 -6.57
C ASN A 667 27.71 -14.62 -5.81
N ALA A 668 26.58 -14.66 -6.52
CA ALA A 668 25.29 -14.85 -5.86
C ALA A 668 24.29 -15.55 -6.76
N VAL A 669 23.53 -16.46 -6.16
CA VAL A 669 22.53 -17.28 -6.85
C VAL A 669 21.23 -17.27 -6.05
N VAL A 670 20.12 -17.16 -6.77
CA VAL A 670 18.78 -17.18 -6.18
C VAL A 670 18.09 -18.49 -6.54
N ILE A 671 17.74 -19.24 -5.51
CA ILE A 671 16.96 -20.46 -5.61
C ILE A 671 15.49 -20.14 -5.36
N THR A 672 14.60 -20.70 -6.17
CA THR A 672 13.16 -20.70 -5.93
C THR A 672 12.75 -22.07 -5.38
N LEU A 673 12.15 -22.06 -4.20
CA LEU A 673 11.70 -23.23 -3.46
C LEU A 673 10.16 -23.23 -3.41
N ALA A 674 9.55 -24.42 -3.52
CA ALA A 674 8.15 -24.65 -3.21
C ALA A 674 8.04 -25.63 -2.05
N PHE A 675 7.29 -25.26 -1.02
CA PHE A 675 7.11 -26.09 0.16
C PHE A 675 6.20 -27.27 -0.18
N GLU A 676 6.59 -28.48 0.24
CA GLU A 676 5.83 -29.70 -0.03
C GLU A 676 5.40 -30.38 1.26
N HIS A 677 4.16 -30.90 1.29
CA HIS A 677 3.64 -31.73 2.37
C HIS A 677 3.73 -31.14 3.78
N LEU A 678 3.42 -29.85 3.96
CA LEU A 678 3.39 -29.20 5.26
C LEU A 678 2.40 -29.88 6.21
N THR A 679 2.88 -30.35 7.36
CA THR A 679 2.01 -30.76 8.47
C THR A 679 1.31 -29.55 9.08
N PRO A 680 0.16 -29.70 9.78
CA PRO A 680 -0.51 -28.58 10.45
C PRO A 680 0.39 -27.81 11.42
N ALA A 681 1.27 -28.51 12.16
CA ALA A 681 2.23 -27.88 13.07
C ALA A 681 3.28 -27.04 12.32
N GLN A 682 3.85 -27.58 11.23
CA GLN A 682 4.80 -26.84 10.39
C GLN A 682 4.13 -25.62 9.72
N TYR A 683 2.86 -25.74 9.34
CA TYR A 683 2.10 -24.63 8.80
C TYR A 683 1.92 -23.53 9.85
N ASP A 684 1.52 -23.88 11.07
CA ASP A 684 1.37 -22.92 12.17
C ASP A 684 2.71 -22.23 12.50
N ASP A 685 3.81 -22.98 12.60
CA ASP A 685 5.16 -22.42 12.82
C ASP A 685 5.58 -21.47 11.68
N LEU A 686 5.27 -21.84 10.44
CA LEU A 686 5.52 -20.99 9.27
C LEU A 686 4.71 -19.67 9.36
N ILE A 687 3.44 -19.72 9.75
CA ILE A 687 2.62 -18.50 9.95
C ILE A 687 3.22 -17.59 11.01
N LEU A 688 3.73 -18.15 12.12
CA LEU A 688 4.39 -17.36 13.16
C LEU A 688 5.67 -16.69 12.64
N VAL A 689 6.51 -17.41 11.91
CA VAL A 689 7.75 -16.88 11.30
C VAL A 689 7.46 -15.78 10.25
N LEU A 690 6.39 -15.95 9.48
CA LEU A 690 6.02 -15.02 8.41
C LEU A 690 5.41 -13.72 8.93
N TYR A 691 4.46 -13.82 9.86
CA TYR A 691 3.56 -12.70 10.17
C TYR A 691 3.66 -12.20 11.62
N SER A 692 4.08 -13.02 12.57
CA SER A 692 4.05 -12.66 14.00
C SER A 692 5.44 -12.32 14.55
N ASP A 693 6.44 -13.10 14.18
CA ASP A 693 7.84 -12.90 14.58
C ASP A 693 8.55 -11.89 13.68
N VAL A 694 8.08 -10.64 13.79
CA VAL A 694 8.53 -9.51 13.01
C VAL A 694 8.97 -8.40 13.95
N GLN A 695 10.25 -8.03 13.89
CA GLN A 695 10.77 -6.88 14.64
C GLN A 695 10.26 -5.57 14.04
N GLN A 696 10.35 -5.47 12.71
CA GLN A 696 9.90 -4.33 11.94
C GLN A 696 9.51 -4.76 10.53
N TRP A 697 8.33 -4.37 10.08
CA TRP A 697 7.91 -4.58 8.70
C TRP A 697 8.74 -3.74 7.74
N TYR A 698 9.10 -4.31 6.59
CA TYR A 698 9.87 -3.61 5.54
C TYR A 698 9.19 -2.32 5.06
N SER A 699 7.85 -2.28 5.11
CA SER A 699 7.01 -1.13 4.76
C SER A 699 6.95 -0.05 5.85
N GLN A 700 7.56 -0.26 7.02
CA GLN A 700 7.56 0.71 8.12
C GLN A 700 8.17 2.05 7.68
N VAL A 701 9.21 1.99 6.84
CA VAL A 701 9.88 3.16 6.26
C VAL A 701 9.99 2.98 4.75
N ARG A 702 9.40 3.89 3.99
CA ARG A 702 9.56 3.95 2.53
C ARG A 702 10.93 4.52 2.17
N THR A 703 11.63 3.85 1.27
CA THR A 703 12.91 4.31 0.70
C THR A 703 12.71 5.23 -0.51
N ASN A 704 11.61 5.06 -1.24
CA ASN A 704 11.28 5.88 -2.40
C ASN A 704 10.49 7.13 -1.99
N SER A 705 10.91 8.28 -2.52
CA SER A 705 10.20 9.55 -2.39
C SER A 705 9.59 9.97 -3.73
N ASP A 706 8.49 10.70 -3.69
CA ASP A 706 7.85 11.25 -4.87
C ASP A 706 8.79 12.13 -5.69
N ARG A 707 8.73 11.95 -7.00
CA ARG A 707 9.38 12.78 -8.01
C ARG A 707 8.30 13.17 -9.01
N PRO A 708 7.71 14.37 -8.92
CA PRO A 708 6.46 14.70 -9.61
C PRO A 708 6.47 14.38 -11.10
N MET A 709 7.56 14.69 -11.81
CA MET A 709 7.69 14.40 -13.25
C MET A 709 7.80 12.90 -13.56
N GLU A 710 8.48 12.12 -12.72
CA GLU A 710 8.53 10.67 -12.86
C GLU A 710 7.16 10.04 -12.56
N SER A 711 6.44 10.57 -11.55
CA SER A 711 5.09 10.13 -11.19
C SER A 711 4.08 10.38 -12.31
N ILE A 712 4.10 11.55 -12.96
CA ILE A 712 3.29 11.83 -14.17
C ILE A 712 3.66 10.86 -15.29
N ARG A 713 4.96 10.69 -15.58
CA ARG A 713 5.40 9.77 -16.64
C ARG A 713 4.93 8.35 -16.36
N PHE A 714 5.07 7.89 -15.11
CA PHE A 714 4.65 6.55 -14.69
C PHE A 714 3.14 6.37 -14.77
N LEU A 715 2.36 7.40 -14.45
CA LEU A 715 0.90 7.43 -14.62
C LEU A 715 0.52 7.30 -16.10
N ILE A 716 1.12 8.10 -16.99
CA ILE A 716 0.85 8.03 -18.43
C ILE A 716 1.16 6.62 -18.97
N THR A 717 2.24 5.99 -18.50
CA THR A 717 2.54 4.61 -18.91
C THR A 717 1.47 3.60 -18.46
N SER A 718 0.68 3.87 -17.41
CA SER A 718 -0.43 2.99 -17.01
C SER A 718 -1.44 2.79 -18.14
N LEU A 719 -1.65 3.79 -19.02
CA LEU A 719 -2.59 3.69 -20.15
C LEU A 719 -2.25 2.56 -21.13
N LEU A 720 -0.98 2.14 -21.18
CA LEU A 720 -0.51 1.03 -22.02
C LEU A 720 -0.06 -0.17 -21.19
N ARG A 721 0.56 0.07 -20.03
CA ARG A 721 1.16 -0.94 -19.15
C ARG A 721 0.16 -2.00 -18.72
N VAL A 722 -1.08 -1.62 -18.41
CA VAL A 722 -2.13 -2.54 -17.94
C VAL A 722 -2.53 -3.61 -18.96
N PHE A 723 -2.23 -3.39 -20.23
CA PHE A 723 -2.49 -4.36 -21.31
C PHE A 723 -1.32 -5.30 -21.56
N TYR A 724 -0.16 -5.04 -20.95
CA TYR A 724 1.00 -5.92 -21.03
C TYR A 724 0.76 -7.16 -20.17
N ASN A 725 0.85 -8.35 -20.77
CA ASN A 725 0.82 -9.61 -20.04
C ASN A 725 2.28 -9.99 -19.69
N PRO A 726 2.69 -9.91 -18.42
CA PRO A 726 3.99 -10.45 -18.03
C PRO A 726 3.99 -11.95 -18.33
N LYS A 727 4.82 -12.39 -19.28
CA LYS A 727 5.06 -13.81 -19.51
C LYS A 727 5.72 -14.36 -18.25
N ALA A 728 5.12 -15.38 -17.63
CA ALA A 728 5.81 -16.15 -16.61
C ALA A 728 7.10 -16.69 -17.24
N SER A 729 8.25 -16.42 -16.63
CA SER A 729 9.51 -17.02 -17.09
C SER A 729 9.34 -18.54 -17.01
N ALA A 730 9.61 -19.23 -18.12
CA ALA A 730 9.61 -20.69 -18.10
C ALA A 730 10.59 -21.17 -17.01
N PRO A 731 10.23 -22.20 -16.21
CA PRO A 731 11.17 -22.78 -15.27
C PRO A 731 12.39 -23.27 -16.05
N VAL A 732 13.56 -22.69 -15.76
CA VAL A 732 14.82 -23.21 -16.27
C VAL A 732 15.15 -24.44 -15.44
N PRO A 733 15.25 -25.63 -16.04
CA PRO A 733 15.62 -26.84 -15.31
C PRO A 733 16.98 -26.63 -14.64
N VAL A 734 17.07 -26.95 -13.36
CA VAL A 734 18.34 -26.90 -12.63
C VAL A 734 19.05 -28.20 -12.93
N PHE A 735 20.18 -28.16 -13.64
CA PHE A 735 20.99 -29.35 -13.84
C PHE A 735 22.00 -29.50 -12.71
N LYS A 736 21.99 -30.67 -12.05
CA LYS A 736 23.03 -31.13 -11.12
C LYS A 736 24.31 -31.33 -11.92
N GLN A 737 25.40 -30.65 -11.53
CA GLN A 737 26.71 -30.90 -12.15
C GLN A 737 27.23 -32.26 -11.68
N VAL A 738 27.62 -33.11 -12.63
CA VAL A 738 28.03 -34.49 -12.40
C VAL A 738 29.18 -34.86 -13.32
N ALA A 739 29.94 -35.90 -13.00
CA ALA A 739 30.92 -36.48 -13.90
C ALA A 739 30.60 -37.97 -14.07
N ALA A 740 30.01 -38.35 -15.19
CA ALA A 740 29.62 -39.72 -15.49
C ALA A 740 29.83 -40.06 -16.96
N THR A 741 30.16 -41.32 -17.26
CA THR A 741 30.21 -41.82 -18.63
C THR A 741 28.81 -42.21 -19.07
N ALA A 742 28.45 -41.86 -20.30
CA ALA A 742 27.16 -42.20 -20.88
C ALA A 742 27.34 -42.77 -22.28
N GLN A 743 26.53 -43.75 -22.63
CA GLN A 743 26.40 -44.28 -23.98
C GLN A 743 25.00 -43.99 -24.51
N ILE A 744 24.96 -43.30 -25.65
CA ILE A 744 23.72 -42.97 -26.36
C ILE A 744 23.57 -43.98 -27.50
N TYR A 745 22.44 -44.67 -27.54
CA TYR A 745 22.10 -45.65 -28.55
C TYR A 745 20.96 -45.16 -29.44
N SER A 746 21.19 -45.10 -30.75
CA SER A 746 20.17 -44.77 -31.76
C SER A 746 20.40 -45.60 -33.02
N HIS A 747 19.34 -46.20 -33.57
CA HIS A 747 19.34 -46.87 -34.88
C HIS A 747 20.53 -47.84 -35.11
N GLY A 748 20.91 -48.62 -34.09
CA GLY A 748 22.00 -49.61 -34.20
C GLY A 748 23.40 -49.09 -33.90
N HIS A 749 23.57 -47.80 -33.59
CA HIS A 749 24.84 -47.17 -33.31
C HIS A 749 24.96 -46.72 -31.85
N TYR A 750 26.17 -46.80 -31.30
CA TYR A 750 26.51 -46.33 -29.95
C TYR A 750 27.43 -45.11 -30.04
N LEU A 751 27.14 -44.09 -29.25
CA LEU A 751 27.96 -42.89 -29.09
C LEU A 751 28.41 -42.76 -27.64
N ASP A 752 29.72 -42.70 -27.42
CA ASP A 752 30.31 -42.47 -26.10
C ASP A 752 30.31 -40.97 -25.77
N ALA A 753 29.78 -40.64 -24.60
CA ALA A 753 29.63 -39.28 -24.10
C ALA A 753 30.03 -39.17 -22.62
N PHE A 754 30.45 -37.98 -22.21
CA PHE A 754 30.61 -37.60 -20.82
C PHE A 754 29.44 -36.71 -20.41
N THR A 755 28.66 -37.19 -19.44
CA THR A 755 27.61 -36.40 -18.80
C THR A 755 28.25 -35.42 -17.83
N TYR A 756 27.98 -34.13 -18.04
CA TYR A 756 28.42 -33.06 -17.14
C TYR A 756 27.27 -32.48 -16.31
N ALA A 757 26.01 -32.67 -16.74
CA ALA A 757 24.86 -32.17 -16.01
C ALA A 757 23.63 -33.08 -16.14
N ILE A 758 22.85 -33.28 -15.07
CA ILE A 758 21.62 -34.10 -15.09
C ILE A 758 20.51 -33.49 -14.23
N ASN A 759 19.25 -33.73 -14.55
CA ASN A 759 18.11 -33.50 -13.65
C ASN A 759 16.99 -34.53 -13.88
N SER A 760 15.86 -34.40 -13.17
CA SER A 760 14.71 -35.30 -13.32
C SER A 760 14.00 -35.23 -14.67
N ARG A 761 14.37 -34.30 -15.55
CA ARG A 761 13.75 -34.08 -16.86
C ARG A 761 14.70 -34.24 -18.04
N GLY A 762 15.99 -34.46 -17.81
CA GLY A 762 16.97 -34.54 -18.88
C GLY A 762 18.41 -34.53 -18.40
N LEU A 763 19.32 -34.60 -19.36
CA LEU A 763 20.75 -34.78 -19.17
C LEU A 763 21.51 -34.00 -20.24
N GLN A 764 22.62 -33.37 -19.86
CA GLN A 764 23.55 -32.70 -20.75
C GLN A 764 24.87 -33.48 -20.81
N ALA A 765 25.31 -33.80 -22.02
CA ALA A 765 26.51 -34.57 -22.27
C ALA A 765 27.40 -33.94 -23.34
N VAL A 766 28.70 -34.20 -23.28
CA VAL A 766 29.70 -33.90 -24.31
C VAL A 766 30.15 -35.21 -24.93
N LEU A 767 30.16 -35.29 -26.25
CA LEU A 767 30.67 -36.48 -26.93
C LEU A 767 32.19 -36.59 -26.84
N GLN A 768 32.71 -37.80 -26.64
CA GLN A 768 34.16 -38.03 -26.57
C GLN A 768 34.86 -37.80 -27.91
N HIS A 769 34.18 -38.10 -29.02
CA HIS A 769 34.69 -37.95 -30.37
C HIS A 769 33.58 -37.41 -31.28
N ASP A 770 33.96 -36.53 -32.20
CA ASP A 770 33.01 -35.95 -33.15
C ASP A 770 32.63 -37.02 -34.19
N HIS A 771 31.47 -37.66 -34.01
CA HIS A 771 31.05 -38.79 -34.82
C HIS A 771 30.32 -38.34 -36.09
N PRO A 772 30.68 -38.82 -37.31
CA PRO A 772 30.03 -38.39 -38.56
C PRO A 772 28.52 -38.70 -38.65
N LEU A 773 28.00 -39.53 -37.75
CA LEU A 773 26.57 -39.90 -37.69
C LEU A 773 25.68 -38.77 -37.15
N ILE A 774 26.25 -37.81 -36.43
CA ILE A 774 25.53 -36.65 -35.88
C ILE A 774 25.13 -35.67 -37.01
N LEU A 775 25.74 -35.80 -38.19
CA LEU A 775 25.41 -35.04 -39.40
C LEU A 775 24.18 -35.57 -40.14
N HIS A 776 23.63 -36.72 -39.72
CA HIS A 776 22.45 -37.33 -40.33
C HIS A 776 21.21 -37.09 -39.44
N PRO A 777 20.39 -36.06 -39.75
CA PRO A 777 19.21 -35.74 -38.95
C PRO A 777 18.15 -36.85 -38.92
N GLU A 778 18.23 -37.84 -39.82
CA GLU A 778 17.38 -39.04 -39.82
C GLU A 778 17.78 -40.07 -38.74
N ILE A 779 18.99 -39.96 -38.17
CA ILE A 779 19.53 -40.88 -37.15
C ILE A 779 19.59 -40.19 -35.77
N PHE A 780 19.89 -38.89 -35.75
CA PHE A 780 19.95 -38.05 -34.55
C PHE A 780 19.23 -36.70 -34.80
N GLY A 781 17.90 -36.74 -34.88
CA GLY A 781 17.04 -35.57 -35.04
C GLY A 781 16.42 -35.08 -33.73
N PRO A 782 16.10 -33.77 -33.59
CA PRO A 782 15.38 -33.26 -32.42
C PRO A 782 14.02 -33.96 -32.25
N GLY A 783 13.77 -34.53 -31.06
CA GLY A 783 12.54 -35.26 -30.72
C GLY A 783 12.60 -36.78 -30.93
N GLU A 784 13.67 -37.31 -31.53
CA GLU A 784 13.83 -38.76 -31.73
C GLU A 784 14.19 -39.48 -30.40
N PRO A 785 13.56 -40.62 -30.09
CA PRO A 785 13.86 -41.40 -28.89
C PRO A 785 15.21 -42.11 -29.04
N VAL A 786 16.06 -41.98 -28.03
CA VAL A 786 17.37 -42.63 -27.93
C VAL A 786 17.45 -43.48 -26.67
N GLY A 787 18.12 -44.62 -26.75
CA GLY A 787 18.52 -45.39 -25.58
C GLY A 787 19.66 -44.66 -24.88
N LEU A 788 19.60 -44.53 -23.56
CA LEU A 788 20.64 -43.88 -22.77
C LEU A 788 21.09 -44.82 -21.66
N SER A 789 22.37 -45.14 -21.64
CA SER A 789 23.01 -45.92 -20.58
C SER A 789 24.01 -45.02 -19.86
N VAL A 790 23.77 -44.71 -18.60
CA VAL A 790 24.67 -43.87 -17.80
C VAL A 790 25.34 -44.70 -16.72
N GLU A 791 26.66 -44.65 -16.69
CA GLU A 791 27.50 -45.37 -15.73
C GLU A 791 28.18 -44.38 -14.79
N VAL A 792 28.13 -44.68 -13.50
CA VAL A 792 28.62 -43.81 -12.43
C VAL A 792 29.69 -44.55 -11.64
N ASN A 793 30.93 -44.04 -11.65
CA ASN A 793 32.07 -44.58 -10.89
C ASN A 793 32.32 -46.10 -11.04
N GLY A 794 32.12 -46.70 -12.22
CA GLY A 794 32.34 -48.14 -12.43
C GLY A 794 31.27 -49.06 -11.82
N GLY A 795 30.12 -48.51 -11.43
CA GLY A 795 28.94 -49.24 -10.94
C GLY A 795 28.06 -49.81 -12.06
N GLU A 796 26.89 -50.35 -11.69
CA GLU A 796 25.94 -50.91 -12.65
C GLU A 796 25.29 -49.80 -13.50
N ALA A 797 25.35 -49.93 -14.83
CA ALA A 797 24.88 -48.88 -15.74
C ALA A 797 23.35 -48.74 -15.73
N VAL A 798 22.85 -47.54 -15.48
CA VAL A 798 21.41 -47.23 -15.49
C VAL A 798 20.95 -47.00 -16.91
N ARG A 799 20.01 -47.84 -17.39
CA ARG A 799 19.45 -47.78 -18.74
C ARG A 799 18.05 -47.16 -18.75
N ILE A 800 17.92 -46.03 -19.44
CA ILE A 800 16.68 -45.25 -19.62
C ILE A 800 16.49 -44.86 -21.10
N VAL A 801 15.34 -44.29 -21.42
CA VAL A 801 15.04 -43.76 -22.75
C VAL A 801 15.01 -42.25 -22.64
N ALA A 802 15.76 -41.58 -23.50
CA ALA A 802 15.75 -40.13 -23.61
C ALA A 802 15.25 -39.72 -25.00
N GLN A 803 15.03 -38.44 -25.21
CA GLN A 803 14.78 -37.83 -26.51
C GLN A 803 15.85 -36.78 -26.75
N LEU A 804 16.32 -36.66 -27.97
CA LEU A 804 17.30 -35.64 -28.32
C LEU A 804 16.62 -34.27 -28.38
N ASP A 805 16.94 -33.33 -27.48
CA ASP A 805 16.31 -32.01 -27.46
C ASP A 805 17.11 -30.99 -28.28
N LYS A 806 18.43 -30.97 -28.13
CA LYS A 806 19.32 -30.01 -28.81
C LYS A 806 20.73 -30.58 -29.00
N ILE A 807 21.37 -30.22 -30.12
CA ILE A 807 22.81 -30.42 -30.34
C ILE A 807 23.45 -29.04 -30.54
N ASP A 808 24.54 -28.77 -29.83
CA ASP A 808 25.32 -27.53 -29.95
C ASP A 808 26.78 -27.87 -30.25
N ARG A 809 27.32 -27.32 -31.34
CA ARG A 809 28.64 -27.69 -31.86
C ARG A 809 29.58 -26.50 -31.77
N SER A 810 30.67 -26.69 -31.03
CA SER A 810 31.80 -25.75 -30.95
C SER A 810 32.99 -26.34 -31.70
N ASP A 811 33.97 -25.50 -32.06
CA ASP A 811 35.20 -25.94 -32.73
C ASP A 811 36.02 -26.96 -31.90
N GLN A 812 35.72 -27.10 -30.59
CA GLN A 812 36.43 -27.99 -29.67
C GLN A 812 35.61 -29.21 -29.22
N GLU A 813 34.28 -29.13 -29.19
CA GLU A 813 33.42 -30.15 -28.56
C GLU A 813 31.99 -30.14 -29.14
N THR A 814 31.35 -31.31 -29.18
CA THR A 814 29.92 -31.46 -29.53
C THR A 814 29.10 -31.76 -28.28
N ARG A 815 28.22 -30.83 -27.91
CA ARG A 815 27.35 -30.90 -26.74
C ARG A 815 25.96 -31.35 -27.14
N ILE A 816 25.37 -32.23 -26.34
CA ILE A 816 24.05 -32.80 -26.55
C ILE A 816 23.19 -32.56 -25.31
N GLU A 817 21.97 -32.07 -25.53
CA GLU A 817 20.92 -32.02 -24.53
C GLU A 817 19.89 -33.12 -24.82
N LEU A 818 19.65 -33.95 -23.82
CA LEU A 818 18.70 -35.07 -23.86
C LEU A 818 17.57 -34.81 -22.87
N GLY A 819 16.32 -34.87 -23.32
CA GLY A 819 15.13 -34.79 -22.47
C GLY A 819 14.64 -36.18 -22.06
N PHE A 820 14.02 -36.32 -20.89
CA PHE A 820 13.31 -37.54 -20.50
C PHE A 820 11.84 -37.46 -20.93
N PRO A 821 11.33 -38.39 -21.75
CA PRO A 821 9.96 -38.32 -22.26
C PRO A 821 8.93 -38.50 -21.15
N LYS A 822 8.05 -37.51 -20.95
CA LYS A 822 6.97 -37.56 -19.93
C LYS A 822 6.08 -38.79 -20.00
N VAL A 823 5.91 -39.37 -21.19
CA VAL A 823 5.10 -40.57 -21.43
C VAL A 823 5.65 -41.79 -20.66
N LEU A 824 6.94 -41.77 -20.32
CA LEU A 824 7.65 -42.87 -19.65
C LEU A 824 7.96 -42.60 -18.17
N ASP A 825 7.51 -41.47 -17.60
CA ASP A 825 7.79 -41.09 -16.20
C ASP A 825 7.42 -42.20 -15.21
N VAL A 826 6.27 -42.85 -15.39
CA VAL A 826 5.80 -43.94 -14.50
C VAL A 826 6.73 -45.16 -14.55
N GLN A 827 7.40 -45.40 -15.68
CA GLN A 827 8.24 -46.59 -15.89
C GLN A 827 9.71 -46.34 -15.56
N GLN A 828 10.18 -45.09 -15.66
CA GLN A 828 11.60 -44.74 -15.55
C GLN A 828 11.93 -43.86 -14.33
N SER A 829 10.93 -43.33 -13.61
CA SER A 829 11.14 -42.45 -12.46
C SER A 829 12.03 -43.04 -11.37
N ASP A 830 11.85 -44.32 -11.02
CA ASP A 830 12.71 -44.99 -10.03
C ASP A 830 14.16 -45.11 -10.50
N ARG A 831 14.38 -45.40 -11.79
CA ARG A 831 15.73 -45.48 -12.39
C ARG A 831 16.40 -44.12 -12.49
N ILE A 832 15.65 -43.10 -12.88
CA ILE A 832 16.12 -41.70 -12.91
C ILE A 832 16.47 -41.24 -11.49
N ARG A 833 15.69 -41.64 -10.48
CA ARG A 833 15.98 -41.33 -9.07
C ARG A 833 17.27 -41.98 -8.58
N VAL A 834 17.49 -43.27 -8.90
CA VAL A 834 18.76 -43.97 -8.61
C VAL A 834 19.93 -43.25 -9.27
N LEU A 835 19.79 -42.92 -10.55
CA LEU A 835 20.82 -42.20 -11.31
C LEU A 835 21.15 -40.84 -10.65
N MET A 836 20.14 -40.07 -10.23
CA MET A 836 20.38 -38.76 -9.59
C MET A 836 20.99 -38.86 -8.18
N HIS A 837 20.71 -39.95 -7.46
CA HIS A 837 21.21 -40.18 -6.10
C HIS A 837 22.69 -40.56 -6.09
N ASP A 838 23.12 -41.43 -7.01
CA ASP A 838 24.47 -42.03 -6.97
C ASP A 838 25.56 -41.21 -7.68
N LEU A 839 25.20 -40.12 -8.36
CA LEU A 839 26.15 -39.29 -9.11
C LEU A 839 27.08 -38.46 -8.20
N PRO A 840 28.41 -38.60 -8.35
CA PRO A 840 29.40 -37.87 -7.56
C PRO A 840 29.37 -36.37 -7.87
N GLN A 841 29.67 -35.57 -6.84
CA GLN A 841 29.88 -34.13 -7.01
C GLN A 841 31.20 -33.89 -7.78
N PRO A 842 31.29 -32.84 -8.62
CA PRO A 842 32.56 -32.49 -9.25
C PRO A 842 33.58 -32.16 -8.15
N GLN A 843 34.64 -32.96 -8.06
CA GLN A 843 35.85 -32.47 -7.40
C GLN A 843 36.39 -31.34 -8.26
N VAL A 844 36.61 -30.17 -7.66
CA VAL A 844 37.32 -29.07 -8.30
C VAL A 844 38.64 -29.63 -8.84
N ALA A 845 38.76 -29.77 -10.15
CA ALA A 845 40.02 -30.12 -10.77
C ALA A 845 41.02 -28.99 -10.48
N PRO A 846 42.25 -29.28 -10.04
CA PRO A 846 43.28 -28.25 -9.97
C PRO A 846 43.50 -27.73 -11.39
N VAL A 847 43.49 -26.40 -11.52
CA VAL A 847 43.88 -25.69 -12.73
C VAL A 847 45.25 -26.22 -13.18
N HIS A 848 45.30 -26.76 -14.40
CA HIS A 848 46.53 -26.89 -15.16
C HIS A 848 46.32 -26.32 -16.57
#